data_AF-A0A6J2YEY1-F1
#
_entry.id   AF-A0A6J2YEY1-F1
#
_cell.length_a   1.000
_cell.length_b   1.000
_cell.length_c   1.000
_cell.angle_alpha   90.00
_cell.angle_beta   90.00
_cell.angle_gamma   90.00
#
_symmetry.space_group_name_H-M   'P 1'
#
loop_
_entity.id
_entity.type
_entity.pdbx_description
1 polymer ?
#
loop_
_entity_poly.entity_id
_entity_poly.type
_entity_poly.pdbx_seq_one_letter_code
_entity_poly.pdbx_strand_id
1 'polypeptide(L)'
;MQGIIDLNIASDIVDLERLAQTKDVLKVKNPQVIEKVMKNIYTEISKSSLNQEKCYILCLRYRHAVNRLCQIGDRKFVMIKYEHELSRVEDKIEELRPILISRYEEHRRKKQKESIIYVQPETPASNYVNGDSPLFSSEFISAKQLYEAIINKMNILVVDIRPTNEFEESKIKFENIINVPEDVLGPGLSANVIQTKLKDDAQNIWNKRDSYLIIVFLDWNSSSENVTSTKLSFLKASITEWDINRNYKQAPVILDGGFRGFLESYPISVSNVNVNFVRHNEDIDELLELENISYPEENTGVMQLKHFTIQELEDSVNNEESEEEPEELPKKINNIEEIEKKNIEKDIDIGPKGGGSAVDKMPSDITKDETTPDIIRNKIEEHRMRLLNEARNKKNKMVGGKAKGSEGDSSGSESKTKLPPPIRRETKPKKPMQVFGGWCGLVNIKNTCYMNTVLQCLKCIPIIRSILLANFVNHVTRRPPEIILEFASVVRALCEGTEYDKKVYRPTSFYDVVCKLDPVYKKGNHEDCMEFFLFLLNHLNDDCAQDITTKVMSEREKSWYSHLQGRTSFWVDLFYHQFQCTKICQVCHLQAVSYETDNTLMLSVPYRATLRMVHLKELIHEYMEDNQILDYKCSRCQNMKVINRKNIIVEPEILVIVLKRYYQDEYQETRKNNVCVNFDLSFQFGKCFYKLYSVAQHRGTMDHGHYYGHGILSDNTWAEFNDERTTRFEKDWDSIRGSVCAFFYCKENRNTSKM
;
A
#
# COMPACT_ATOMS: atom_id res chain seq x y z
N MET A 1 16.55 38.14 -13.66
CA MET A 1 15.62 38.75 -14.64
C MET A 1 14.76 39.74 -13.86
N GLN A 2 14.44 40.92 -14.40
CA GLN A 2 13.56 41.88 -13.69
C GLN A 2 12.14 41.31 -13.48
N GLY A 3 11.46 41.80 -12.44
CA GLY A 3 10.08 41.45 -12.16
C GLY A 3 9.11 41.97 -13.22
N ILE A 4 8.07 41.20 -13.48
CA ILE A 4 6.93 41.63 -14.31
C ILE A 4 6.13 42.67 -13.51
N ILE A 5 5.85 43.81 -14.11
CA ILE A 5 5.08 44.89 -13.47
C ILE A 5 3.59 44.59 -13.66
N ASP A 6 2.85 44.50 -12.55
CA ASP A 6 1.39 44.38 -12.58
C ASP A 6 0.75 45.63 -13.19
N LEU A 7 0.21 45.47 -14.39
CA LEU A 7 -0.63 46.44 -15.08
C LEU A 7 -1.85 45.70 -15.60
N ASN A 8 -2.97 45.84 -14.87
CA ASN A 8 -4.31 45.49 -15.32
C ASN A 8 -4.88 46.69 -16.08
N ILE A 9 -4.87 46.65 -17.41
CA ILE A 9 -5.47 47.66 -18.29
C ILE A 9 -7.00 47.47 -18.34
N ALA A 10 -7.50 46.29 -17.98
CA ALA A 10 -8.91 45.92 -17.97
C ALA A 10 -9.28 44.99 -16.80
N SER A 11 -10.59 44.79 -16.58
CA SER A 11 -11.15 43.89 -15.57
C SER A 11 -11.17 42.43 -16.03
N ASP A 12 -11.43 42.22 -17.32
CA ASP A 12 -11.56 40.93 -17.98
C ASP A 12 -11.27 41.01 -19.50
N ILE A 13 -11.38 39.87 -20.20
CA ILE A 13 -11.14 39.76 -21.64
C ILE A 13 -12.14 40.55 -22.50
N VAL A 14 -13.38 40.74 -22.03
CA VAL A 14 -14.44 41.47 -22.75
C VAL A 14 -14.19 42.97 -22.68
N ASP A 15 -13.68 43.45 -21.55
CA ASP A 15 -13.17 44.83 -21.42
C ASP A 15 -11.93 45.06 -22.32
N LEU A 16 -10.99 44.11 -22.46
CA LEU A 16 -9.89 44.23 -23.44
C LEU A 16 -10.42 44.31 -24.89
N GLU A 17 -11.36 43.43 -25.27
CA GLU A 17 -11.98 43.47 -26.60
C GLU A 17 -12.74 44.78 -26.84
N ARG A 18 -13.39 45.34 -25.79
CA ARG A 18 -14.03 46.66 -25.85
C ARG A 18 -13.02 47.80 -25.98
N LEU A 19 -11.85 47.72 -25.34
CA LEU A 19 -10.75 48.69 -25.49
C LEU A 19 -10.05 48.59 -26.84
N ALA A 20 -10.12 47.44 -27.52
CA ALA A 20 -9.70 47.31 -28.92
C ALA A 20 -10.65 48.01 -29.90
N GLN A 21 -11.94 48.15 -29.58
CA GLN A 21 -12.95 48.84 -30.38
C GLN A 21 -12.81 50.38 -30.32
N THR A 22 -11.70 50.90 -30.85
CA THR A 22 -11.48 52.35 -30.97
C THR A 22 -12.57 53.00 -31.85
N LYS A 23 -13.37 53.88 -31.22
CA LYS A 23 -14.48 54.58 -31.87
C LYS A 23 -14.06 55.50 -33.03
N ASP A 24 -12.76 55.75 -33.20
CA ASP A 24 -12.24 56.72 -34.16
C ASP A 24 -11.71 56.08 -35.44
N VAL A 25 -10.97 54.96 -35.35
CA VAL A 25 -10.47 54.21 -36.53
C VAL A 25 -11.64 53.73 -37.40
N LEU A 26 -12.73 53.26 -36.78
CA LEU A 26 -13.93 52.80 -37.48
C LEU A 26 -14.67 53.93 -38.24
N LYS A 27 -14.47 55.20 -37.88
CA LYS A 27 -15.12 56.36 -38.53
C LYS A 27 -14.34 56.93 -39.71
N VAL A 28 -13.03 56.61 -39.84
CA VAL A 28 -12.21 57.12 -40.95
C VAL A 28 -12.74 56.60 -42.29
N LYS A 29 -12.85 57.50 -43.28
CA LYS A 29 -13.27 57.19 -44.66
C LYS A 29 -12.13 57.22 -45.69
N ASN A 30 -10.96 57.77 -45.35
CA ASN A 30 -9.83 57.88 -46.27
C ASN A 30 -8.88 56.65 -46.11
N PRO A 31 -8.69 55.81 -47.15
CA PRO A 31 -7.82 54.63 -47.09
C PRO A 31 -6.37 54.92 -46.70
N GLN A 32 -5.78 56.01 -47.22
CA GLN A 32 -4.37 56.35 -46.97
C GLN A 32 -4.08 56.66 -45.49
N VAL A 33 -5.07 57.22 -44.79
CA VAL A 33 -4.99 57.47 -43.34
C VAL A 33 -5.02 56.15 -42.57
N ILE A 34 -5.86 55.19 -43.00
CA ILE A 34 -5.97 53.88 -42.36
C ILE A 34 -4.68 53.06 -42.60
N GLU A 35 -4.11 53.07 -43.81
CA GLU A 35 -2.81 52.41 -44.07
C GLU A 35 -1.66 53.00 -43.23
N LYS A 36 -1.64 54.32 -43.02
CA LYS A 36 -0.66 54.98 -42.13
C LYS A 36 -0.84 54.56 -40.67
N VAL A 37 -2.09 54.43 -40.20
CA VAL A 37 -2.40 53.93 -38.84
C VAL A 37 -2.02 52.46 -38.69
N MET A 38 -2.29 51.61 -39.69
CA MET A 38 -1.91 50.19 -39.67
C MET A 38 -0.40 49.98 -39.55
N LYS A 39 0.41 50.72 -40.33
CA LYS A 39 1.88 50.65 -40.24
C LYS A 39 2.41 51.05 -38.86
N ASN A 40 1.81 52.05 -38.23
CA ASN A 40 2.14 52.45 -36.86
C ASN A 40 1.73 51.39 -35.82
N ILE A 41 0.57 50.76 -35.98
CA ILE A 41 0.11 49.68 -35.09
C ILE A 41 1.02 48.46 -35.22
N TYR A 42 1.36 48.02 -36.43
CA TYR A 42 2.19 46.82 -36.66
C TYR A 42 3.63 46.99 -36.17
N THR A 43 4.20 48.20 -36.28
CA THR A 43 5.50 48.51 -35.67
C THR A 43 5.45 48.58 -34.14
N GLU A 44 4.33 48.97 -33.52
CA GLU A 44 4.14 48.84 -32.06
C GLU A 44 3.88 47.39 -31.60
N ILE A 45 3.16 46.56 -32.39
CA ILE A 45 3.01 45.11 -32.13
C ILE A 45 4.39 44.42 -32.12
N SER A 46 5.31 44.88 -32.96
CA SER A 46 6.69 44.38 -33.03
C SER A 46 7.57 44.81 -31.85
N LYS A 47 7.21 45.91 -31.16
CA LYS A 47 7.95 46.44 -29.98
C LYS A 47 7.33 46.06 -28.64
N SER A 48 6.06 45.65 -28.59
CA SER A 48 5.31 45.47 -27.34
C SER A 48 5.54 44.11 -26.64
N SER A 49 6.75 43.54 -26.75
CA SER A 49 7.10 42.21 -26.19
C SER A 49 7.01 42.11 -24.67
N LEU A 50 6.97 43.24 -23.95
CA LEU A 50 6.91 43.28 -22.47
C LEU A 50 5.49 43.37 -21.88
N ASN A 51 4.43 43.56 -22.69
CA ASN A 51 3.07 43.70 -22.18
C ASN A 51 2.03 42.99 -23.07
N GLN A 52 1.55 41.84 -22.58
CA GLN A 52 0.61 40.95 -23.27
C GLN A 52 -0.75 41.61 -23.53
N GLU A 53 -1.33 42.35 -22.57
CA GLU A 53 -2.62 43.04 -22.74
C GLU A 53 -2.55 44.13 -23.81
N LYS A 54 -1.49 44.97 -23.78
CA LYS A 54 -1.25 46.01 -24.79
C LYS A 54 -1.03 45.37 -26.16
N CYS A 55 -0.27 44.28 -26.25
CA CYS A 55 -0.05 43.56 -27.50
C CYS A 55 -1.38 43.01 -28.08
N TYR A 56 -2.21 42.37 -27.25
CA TYR A 56 -3.51 41.84 -27.63
C TYR A 56 -4.47 42.93 -28.13
N ILE A 57 -4.58 44.06 -27.42
CA ILE A 57 -5.37 45.23 -27.85
C ILE A 57 -4.88 45.76 -29.22
N LEU A 58 -3.56 45.82 -29.44
CA LEU A 58 -3.00 46.29 -30.71
C LEU A 58 -3.27 45.32 -31.87
N CYS A 59 -3.13 44.00 -31.66
CA CYS A 59 -3.46 42.98 -32.65
C CYS A 59 -4.94 43.07 -33.08
N LEU A 60 -5.86 43.15 -32.11
CA LEU A 60 -7.29 43.32 -32.40
C LEU A 60 -7.56 44.64 -33.16
N ARG A 61 -6.90 45.74 -32.81
CA ARG A 61 -7.01 47.03 -33.54
C ARG A 61 -6.49 46.93 -34.99
N TYR A 62 -5.40 46.20 -35.22
CA TYR A 62 -4.89 45.94 -36.58
C TYR A 62 -5.92 45.15 -37.40
N ARG A 63 -6.46 44.07 -36.84
CA ARG A 63 -7.54 43.26 -37.45
C ARG A 63 -8.78 44.09 -37.80
N HIS A 64 -9.20 44.99 -36.92
CA HIS A 64 -10.31 45.92 -37.21
C HIS A 64 -9.97 46.92 -38.33
N ALA A 65 -8.73 47.40 -38.43
CA ALA A 65 -8.29 48.32 -39.48
C ALA A 65 -8.22 47.63 -40.87
N VAL A 66 -7.69 46.41 -40.95
CA VAL A 66 -7.71 45.60 -42.20
C VAL A 66 -9.15 45.38 -42.67
N ASN A 67 -10.02 44.92 -41.77
CA ASN A 67 -11.45 44.73 -42.07
C ASN A 67 -12.12 46.03 -42.53
N ARG A 68 -11.67 47.20 -42.04
CA ARG A 68 -12.18 48.50 -42.48
C ARG A 68 -11.68 48.90 -43.87
N LEU A 69 -10.44 48.59 -44.25
CA LEU A 69 -9.96 48.76 -45.63
C LEU A 69 -10.74 47.87 -46.61
N CYS A 70 -11.01 46.62 -46.24
CA CYS A 70 -11.84 45.68 -47.03
C CYS A 70 -13.31 46.13 -47.22
N GLN A 71 -13.76 47.18 -46.53
CA GLN A 71 -15.08 47.81 -46.70
C GLN A 71 -15.05 49.09 -47.55
N ILE A 72 -13.86 49.63 -47.87
CA ILE A 72 -13.69 50.92 -48.56
C ILE A 72 -12.99 50.74 -49.92
N GLY A 73 -12.09 49.76 -50.06
CA GLY A 73 -11.43 49.39 -51.31
C GLY A 73 -11.73 47.96 -51.76
N ASP A 74 -11.06 47.50 -52.82
CA ASP A 74 -11.20 46.12 -53.29
C ASP A 74 -10.69 45.12 -52.24
N ARG A 75 -11.63 44.33 -51.68
CA ARG A 75 -11.37 43.28 -50.70
C ARG A 75 -10.33 42.26 -51.17
N LYS A 76 -10.30 41.88 -52.45
CA LYS A 76 -9.31 40.90 -52.96
C LYS A 76 -7.91 41.50 -52.90
N PHE A 77 -7.74 42.72 -53.39
CA PHE A 77 -6.45 43.42 -53.38
C PHE A 77 -5.95 43.70 -51.96
N VAL A 78 -6.83 44.16 -51.06
CA VAL A 78 -6.46 44.44 -49.65
C VAL A 78 -6.04 43.17 -48.92
N MET A 79 -6.77 42.05 -49.09
CA MET A 79 -6.41 40.79 -48.42
C MET A 79 -5.04 40.27 -48.91
N ILE A 80 -4.79 40.23 -50.22
CA ILE A 80 -3.48 39.80 -50.78
C ILE A 80 -2.35 40.72 -50.30
N LYS A 81 -2.57 42.04 -50.24
CA LYS A 81 -1.57 43.02 -49.82
C LYS A 81 -1.13 42.88 -48.35
N TYR A 82 -2.00 42.36 -47.47
CA TYR A 82 -1.76 42.28 -46.03
C TYR A 82 -1.77 40.85 -45.46
N GLU A 83 -1.88 39.82 -46.30
CA GLU A 83 -2.04 38.41 -45.92
C GLU A 83 -1.01 37.94 -44.86
N HIS A 84 0.27 38.15 -45.12
CA HIS A 84 1.37 37.76 -44.22
C HIS A 84 1.50 38.66 -42.96
N GLU A 85 1.03 39.92 -42.99
CA GLU A 85 0.95 40.73 -41.77
C GLU A 85 -0.25 40.30 -40.90
N LEU A 86 -1.38 39.95 -41.53
CA LEU A 86 -2.60 39.53 -40.86
C LEU A 86 -2.45 38.15 -40.20
N SER A 87 -1.89 37.16 -40.90
CA SER A 87 -1.60 35.82 -40.32
C SER A 87 -0.83 35.94 -39.00
N ARG A 88 0.29 36.68 -39.00
CA ARG A 88 1.14 36.89 -37.81
C ARG A 88 0.49 37.72 -36.70
N VAL A 89 -0.64 38.36 -36.99
CA VAL A 89 -1.49 39.07 -36.01
C VAL A 89 -2.56 38.13 -35.44
N GLU A 90 -3.14 37.25 -36.25
CA GLU A 90 -4.08 36.22 -35.78
C GLU A 90 -3.36 35.15 -34.93
N ASP A 91 -2.17 34.68 -35.34
CA ASP A 91 -1.33 33.76 -34.55
C ASP A 91 -1.14 34.26 -33.11
N LYS A 92 -0.85 35.57 -32.97
CA LYS A 92 -0.70 36.25 -31.68
C LYS A 92 -2.00 36.47 -30.92
N ILE A 93 -3.15 36.53 -31.62
CA ILE A 93 -4.46 36.59 -30.97
C ILE A 93 -4.81 35.21 -30.40
N GLU A 94 -4.52 34.13 -31.13
CA GLU A 94 -4.72 32.75 -30.66
C GLU A 94 -3.75 32.35 -29.54
N GLU A 95 -2.50 32.81 -29.58
CA GLU A 95 -1.52 32.67 -28.48
C GLU A 95 -1.97 33.41 -27.21
N LEU A 96 -2.29 34.70 -27.31
CA LEU A 96 -2.50 35.56 -26.14
C LEU A 96 -3.91 35.42 -25.52
N ARG A 97 -4.93 35.05 -26.29
CA ARG A 97 -6.32 34.91 -25.80
C ARG A 97 -6.46 33.94 -24.62
N PRO A 98 -6.02 32.65 -24.69
CA PRO A 98 -6.16 31.71 -23.58
C PRO A 98 -5.31 32.10 -22.37
N ILE A 99 -4.12 32.69 -22.59
CA ILE A 99 -3.23 33.18 -21.54
C ILE A 99 -3.93 34.28 -20.72
N LEU A 100 -4.53 35.27 -21.40
CA LEU A 100 -5.18 36.40 -20.74
C LEU A 100 -6.51 35.99 -20.06
N ILE A 101 -7.29 35.09 -20.66
CA ILE A 101 -8.48 34.51 -20.02
C ILE A 101 -8.09 33.82 -18.69
N SER A 102 -7.10 32.94 -18.73
CA SER A 102 -6.60 32.23 -17.54
C SER A 102 -6.13 33.19 -16.44
N ARG A 103 -5.42 34.26 -16.83
CA ARG A 103 -4.93 35.30 -15.91
C ARG A 103 -6.05 36.06 -15.22
N TYR A 104 -7.08 36.47 -15.96
CA TYR A 104 -8.25 37.16 -15.37
C TYR A 104 -9.08 36.23 -14.48
N GLU A 105 -9.20 34.96 -14.83
CA GLU A 105 -9.84 33.97 -13.95
C GLU A 105 -9.08 33.77 -12.65
N GLU A 106 -7.75 33.66 -12.68
CA GLU A 106 -6.94 33.54 -11.47
C GLU A 106 -7.05 34.79 -10.58
N HIS A 107 -6.99 35.99 -11.16
CA HIS A 107 -7.16 37.26 -10.43
C HIS A 107 -8.58 37.40 -9.83
N ARG A 108 -9.62 36.96 -10.54
CA ARG A 108 -11.00 36.90 -10.03
C ARG A 108 -11.16 35.89 -8.88
N ARG A 109 -10.53 34.71 -8.99
CA ARG A 109 -10.44 33.71 -7.91
C ARG A 109 -9.64 34.20 -6.70
N LYS A 110 -8.66 35.09 -6.88
CA LYS A 110 -7.92 35.76 -5.79
C LYS A 110 -8.80 36.79 -5.07
N LYS A 111 -9.44 37.72 -5.77
CA LYS A 111 -10.33 38.72 -5.15
C LYS A 111 -11.51 38.10 -4.40
N GLN A 112 -12.07 36.99 -4.91
CA GLN A 112 -13.11 36.24 -4.19
C GLN A 112 -12.64 35.55 -2.90
N LYS A 113 -11.33 35.35 -2.70
CA LYS A 113 -10.76 34.86 -1.41
C LYS A 113 -10.55 35.98 -0.39
N GLU A 114 -10.42 37.23 -0.84
CA GLU A 114 -10.11 38.39 0.02
C GLU A 114 -11.37 39.05 0.60
N SER A 115 -12.55 38.82 0.02
CA SER A 115 -13.81 39.49 0.40
C SER A 115 -14.74 38.68 1.32
N ILE A 116 -14.28 37.57 1.91
CA ILE A 116 -15.10 36.72 2.79
C ILE A 116 -14.71 36.99 4.25
N ILE A 117 -15.57 37.73 4.95
CA ILE A 117 -15.44 37.99 6.39
C ILE A 117 -15.70 36.70 7.16
N TYR A 118 -14.81 36.36 8.10
CA TYR A 118 -15.01 35.22 9.01
C TYR A 118 -16.17 35.50 9.97
N VAL A 119 -17.16 34.61 9.97
CA VAL A 119 -18.09 34.41 11.09
C VAL A 119 -17.88 33.00 11.60
N GLN A 120 -17.42 32.87 12.84
CA GLN A 120 -17.31 31.57 13.51
C GLN A 120 -18.72 31.12 13.96
N PRO A 121 -19.13 29.87 13.69
CA PRO A 121 -20.21 29.25 14.45
C PRO A 121 -19.67 28.87 15.83
N GLU A 122 -20.35 29.30 16.90
CA GLU A 122 -20.05 28.82 18.25
C GLU A 122 -20.42 27.33 18.37
N THR A 123 -19.60 26.55 19.07
CA THR A 123 -19.86 25.13 19.29
C THR A 123 -20.84 24.92 20.45
N PRO A 124 -21.93 24.14 20.26
CA PRO A 124 -22.69 23.59 21.37
C PRO A 124 -21.77 22.63 22.15
N ALA A 125 -21.53 22.90 23.43
CA ALA A 125 -20.79 21.99 24.28
C ALA A 125 -21.63 20.74 24.58
N SER A 126 -21.19 19.56 24.12
CA SER A 126 -21.72 18.30 24.62
C SER A 126 -21.03 17.94 25.93
N ASN A 127 -21.82 17.79 27.00
CA ASN A 127 -21.31 17.38 28.30
C ASN A 127 -20.87 15.91 28.26
N TYR A 128 -19.57 15.66 28.36
CA TYR A 128 -19.07 14.33 28.72
C TYR A 128 -19.39 14.06 30.19
N VAL A 129 -20.41 13.23 30.42
CA VAL A 129 -20.63 12.56 31.71
C VAL A 129 -19.74 11.33 31.78
N ASN A 130 -19.19 11.03 32.95
CA ASN A 130 -18.19 9.96 33.13
C ASN A 130 -18.76 8.56 32.95
N GLY A 131 -17.92 7.68 32.40
CA GLY A 131 -17.84 6.28 32.82
C GLY A 131 -18.72 5.29 32.10
N ASP A 132 -18.15 4.63 31.09
CA ASP A 132 -18.17 3.16 30.99
C ASP A 132 -16.94 2.71 30.18
N SER A 133 -16.45 1.49 30.46
CA SER A 133 -15.47 0.83 29.58
C SER A 133 -16.23 0.01 28.53
N PRO A 134 -15.72 -0.15 27.28
CA PRO A 134 -16.40 -0.97 26.28
C PRO A 134 -16.54 -2.41 26.79
N LEU A 135 -17.77 -2.96 26.76
CA LEU A 135 -18.06 -4.30 27.32
C LEU A 135 -17.26 -5.42 26.64
N PHE A 136 -16.85 -5.20 25.39
CA PHE A 136 -16.05 -6.14 24.61
C PHE A 136 -14.90 -5.37 23.96
N SER A 137 -13.66 -5.72 24.29
CA SER A 137 -12.45 -5.04 23.81
C SER A 137 -11.84 -5.66 22.54
N SER A 138 -12.57 -6.59 21.92
CA SER A 138 -12.16 -7.38 20.76
C SER A 138 -13.09 -7.17 19.57
N GLU A 139 -12.55 -7.34 18.37
CA GLU A 139 -13.30 -7.32 17.11
C GLU A 139 -14.33 -8.47 16.99
N PHE A 140 -14.03 -9.58 17.67
CA PHE A 140 -14.85 -10.77 17.75
C PHE A 140 -15.50 -10.93 19.13
N ILE A 141 -16.67 -11.57 19.17
CA ILE A 141 -17.37 -12.01 20.38
C ILE A 141 -17.56 -13.53 20.34
N SER A 142 -17.23 -14.24 21.41
CA SER A 142 -17.41 -15.69 21.48
C SER A 142 -18.88 -16.09 21.59
N ALA A 143 -19.23 -17.28 21.09
CA ALA A 143 -20.58 -17.85 21.24
C ALA A 143 -21.08 -17.86 22.69
N LYS A 144 -20.18 -18.07 23.66
CA LYS A 144 -20.48 -18.00 25.11
C LYS A 144 -20.92 -16.60 25.54
N GLN A 145 -20.17 -15.56 25.17
CA GLN A 145 -20.50 -14.17 25.52
C GLN A 145 -21.82 -13.73 24.87
N LEU A 146 -22.08 -14.14 23.63
CA LEU A 146 -23.37 -13.88 22.98
C LEU A 146 -24.52 -14.60 23.71
N TYR A 147 -24.34 -15.86 24.10
CA TYR A 147 -25.36 -16.61 24.84
C TYR A 147 -25.63 -16.02 26.23
N GLU A 148 -24.58 -15.61 26.96
CA GLU A 148 -24.71 -14.90 28.24
C GLU A 148 -25.44 -13.56 28.08
N ALA A 149 -25.17 -12.79 27.01
CA ALA A 149 -25.89 -11.55 26.73
C ALA A 149 -27.38 -11.78 26.39
N ILE A 150 -27.71 -12.88 25.70
CA ILE A 150 -29.09 -13.30 25.39
C ILE A 150 -29.85 -13.69 26.68
N ILE A 151 -29.26 -14.54 27.54
CA ILE A 151 -29.88 -14.94 28.82
C ILE A 151 -30.15 -13.73 29.72
N ASN A 152 -29.16 -12.83 29.84
CA ASN A 152 -29.25 -11.62 30.65
C ASN A 152 -30.17 -10.54 30.03
N LYS A 153 -30.84 -10.82 28.90
CA LYS A 153 -31.71 -9.90 28.15
C LYS A 153 -31.05 -8.55 27.88
N MET A 154 -29.77 -8.56 27.52
CA MET A 154 -29.06 -7.34 27.15
C MET A 154 -29.67 -6.74 25.88
N ASN A 155 -29.66 -5.41 25.79
CA ASN A 155 -30.19 -4.67 24.65
C ASN A 155 -29.24 -4.74 23.44
N ILE A 156 -29.11 -5.92 22.83
CA ILE A 156 -28.23 -6.20 21.69
C ILE A 156 -29.06 -6.42 20.41
N LEU A 157 -28.46 -6.14 19.25
CA LEU A 157 -29.01 -6.49 17.93
C LEU A 157 -28.15 -7.60 17.31
N VAL A 158 -28.77 -8.68 16.87
CA VAL A 158 -28.09 -9.77 16.15
C VAL A 158 -28.48 -9.72 14.68
N VAL A 159 -27.49 -9.77 13.78
CA VAL A 159 -27.67 -9.67 12.33
C VAL A 159 -27.05 -10.89 11.66
N ASP A 160 -27.91 -11.72 11.07
CA ASP A 160 -27.54 -12.94 10.38
C ASP A 160 -27.47 -12.66 8.86
N ILE A 161 -26.30 -12.85 8.25
CA ILE A 161 -26.11 -12.53 6.82
C ILE A 161 -26.36 -13.69 5.86
N ARG A 162 -26.71 -14.88 6.38
CA ARG A 162 -26.99 -16.05 5.55
C ARG A 162 -28.23 -15.83 4.65
N PRO A 163 -28.38 -16.52 3.52
CA PRO A 163 -29.57 -16.48 2.69
C PRO A 163 -30.88 -16.69 3.46
N THR A 164 -31.94 -16.05 2.96
CA THR A 164 -33.25 -16.00 3.63
C THR A 164 -33.81 -17.39 3.96
N ASN A 165 -33.62 -18.37 3.07
CA ASN A 165 -34.05 -19.76 3.27
C ASN A 165 -33.31 -20.43 4.43
N GLU A 166 -31.98 -20.33 4.49
CA GLU A 166 -31.16 -20.95 5.55
C GLU A 166 -31.42 -20.31 6.93
N PHE A 167 -31.78 -19.02 6.97
CA PHE A 167 -32.21 -18.32 8.19
C PHE A 167 -33.62 -18.70 8.62
N GLU A 168 -34.54 -18.92 7.67
CA GLU A 168 -35.91 -19.36 7.96
C GLU A 168 -35.95 -20.86 8.36
N GLU A 169 -35.03 -21.69 7.85
CA GLU A 169 -34.79 -23.06 8.33
C GLU A 169 -34.22 -23.13 9.74
N SER A 170 -33.18 -22.34 10.05
CA SER A 170 -32.69 -22.22 11.44
C SER A 170 -32.04 -20.89 11.76
N LYS A 171 -32.37 -20.37 12.94
CA LYS A 171 -31.84 -19.13 13.52
C LYS A 171 -31.72 -19.22 15.04
N ILE A 172 -30.92 -18.33 15.63
CA ILE A 172 -30.82 -18.20 17.08
C ILE A 172 -32.18 -17.73 17.65
N LYS A 173 -32.65 -18.36 18.73
CA LYS A 173 -33.90 -18.01 19.44
C LYS A 173 -33.72 -16.71 20.22
N PHE A 174 -33.87 -15.58 19.55
CA PHE A 174 -33.74 -14.25 20.15
C PHE A 174 -34.78 -13.26 19.58
N GLU A 175 -35.18 -12.26 20.37
CA GLU A 175 -36.23 -11.29 19.98
C GLU A 175 -35.70 -10.20 19.04
N ASN A 176 -34.45 -9.76 19.21
CA ASN A 176 -33.81 -8.75 18.35
C ASN A 176 -32.81 -9.41 17.38
N ILE A 177 -33.25 -10.44 16.65
CA ILE A 177 -32.50 -11.01 15.52
C ILE A 177 -33.15 -10.63 14.20
N ILE A 178 -32.34 -10.17 13.24
CA ILE A 178 -32.75 -9.90 11.86
C ILE A 178 -31.86 -10.65 10.88
N ASN A 179 -32.35 -10.78 9.65
CA ASN A 179 -31.61 -11.33 8.54
C ASN A 179 -31.33 -10.25 7.49
N VAL A 180 -30.09 -10.21 7.00
CA VAL A 180 -29.61 -9.28 5.98
C VAL A 180 -28.85 -10.11 4.93
N PRO A 181 -29.56 -10.76 3.99
CA PRO A 181 -28.99 -11.78 3.10
C PRO A 181 -27.75 -11.35 2.31
N GLU A 182 -26.86 -12.30 2.03
CA GLU A 182 -25.60 -12.04 1.33
C GLU A 182 -25.75 -11.52 -0.11
N ASP A 183 -26.89 -11.75 -0.79
CA ASP A 183 -27.24 -11.14 -2.09
C ASP A 183 -27.60 -9.63 -1.98
N VAL A 184 -28.13 -9.20 -0.83
CA VAL A 184 -28.46 -7.80 -0.54
C VAL A 184 -27.16 -6.97 -0.40
N LEU A 185 -26.07 -7.62 0.03
CA LEU A 185 -24.78 -7.05 0.39
C LEU A 185 -23.77 -6.97 -0.78
N GLY A 186 -23.16 -5.79 -0.94
CA GLY A 186 -22.12 -5.51 -1.91
C GLY A 186 -21.25 -4.32 -1.48
N PRO A 187 -20.09 -4.11 -2.13
CA PRO A 187 -19.15 -3.07 -1.76
C PRO A 187 -19.76 -1.67 -1.86
N GLY A 188 -19.47 -0.81 -0.88
CA GLY A 188 -19.92 0.59 -0.85
C GLY A 188 -21.41 0.82 -0.57
N LEU A 189 -22.19 -0.21 -0.22
CA LEU A 189 -23.57 -0.01 0.25
C LEU A 189 -23.58 0.62 1.65
N SER A 190 -24.43 1.62 1.87
CA SER A 190 -24.66 2.20 3.21
C SER A 190 -25.78 1.47 3.95
N ALA A 191 -25.77 1.52 5.28
CA ALA A 191 -26.83 0.94 6.13
C ALA A 191 -28.25 1.42 5.75
N ASN A 192 -28.40 2.64 5.20
CA ASN A 192 -29.69 3.17 4.77
C ASN A 192 -30.15 2.63 3.39
N VAL A 193 -29.24 2.13 2.55
CA VAL A 193 -29.59 1.42 1.30
C VAL A 193 -29.91 -0.04 1.59
N ILE A 194 -29.17 -0.67 2.52
CA ILE A 194 -29.52 -2.00 3.07
C ILE A 194 -30.94 -1.94 3.63
N GLN A 195 -31.25 -0.94 4.47
CA GLN A 195 -32.59 -0.72 5.02
C GLN A 195 -33.71 -0.78 3.98
N THR A 196 -33.54 -0.11 2.82
CA THR A 196 -34.56 -0.08 1.75
C THR A 196 -34.74 -1.41 1.00
N LYS A 197 -33.86 -2.40 1.24
CA LYS A 197 -33.95 -3.76 0.66
C LYS A 197 -34.49 -4.81 1.66
N LEU A 198 -34.69 -4.47 2.93
CA LEU A 198 -35.17 -5.42 3.96
C LEU A 198 -36.71 -5.51 4.00
N LYS A 199 -37.24 -6.69 4.37
CA LYS A 199 -38.64 -6.92 4.73
C LYS A 199 -39.07 -5.96 5.86
N ASP A 200 -40.32 -5.51 5.87
CA ASP A 200 -40.80 -4.41 6.75
C ASP A 200 -40.50 -4.61 8.24
N ASP A 201 -40.65 -5.82 8.78
CA ASP A 201 -40.34 -6.12 10.19
C ASP A 201 -38.86 -5.93 10.52
N ALA A 202 -37.97 -6.44 9.66
CA ALA A 202 -36.53 -6.25 9.78
C ALA A 202 -36.14 -4.78 9.57
N GLN A 203 -36.83 -4.07 8.66
CA GLN A 203 -36.64 -2.63 8.46
C GLN A 203 -37.00 -1.81 9.71
N ASN A 204 -38.03 -2.20 10.46
CA ASN A 204 -38.43 -1.55 11.72
C ASN A 204 -37.42 -1.76 12.86
N ILE A 205 -36.78 -2.93 12.93
CA ILE A 205 -35.71 -3.23 13.88
C ILE A 205 -34.41 -2.49 13.48
N TRP A 206 -34.02 -2.60 12.20
CA TRP A 206 -32.84 -1.92 11.64
C TRP A 206 -32.94 -0.39 11.69
N ASN A 207 -34.14 0.19 11.67
CA ASN A 207 -34.37 1.62 11.91
C ASN A 207 -33.97 2.09 13.32
N LYS A 208 -33.81 1.17 14.28
CA LYS A 208 -33.47 1.42 15.69
C LYS A 208 -32.06 0.93 16.06
N ARG A 209 -31.23 0.56 15.08
CA ARG A 209 -29.89 -0.03 15.22
C ARG A 209 -28.93 0.72 16.17
N ASP A 210 -29.07 2.03 16.27
CA ASP A 210 -28.32 2.94 17.15
C ASP A 210 -28.83 3.01 18.60
N SER A 211 -30.04 2.52 18.87
CA SER A 211 -30.59 2.43 20.23
C SER A 211 -30.04 1.23 21.02
N TYR A 212 -29.55 0.20 20.34
CA TYR A 212 -28.93 -0.98 20.93
C TYR A 212 -27.56 -0.66 21.54
N LEU A 213 -27.12 -1.49 22.48
CA LEU A 213 -25.82 -1.40 23.16
C LEU A 213 -24.67 -1.79 22.22
N ILE A 214 -24.87 -2.87 21.47
CA ILE A 214 -23.92 -3.44 20.52
C ILE A 214 -24.70 -4.16 19.40
N ILE A 215 -24.08 -4.24 18.23
CA ILE A 215 -24.57 -5.01 17.08
C ILE A 215 -23.59 -6.17 16.86
N VAL A 216 -24.12 -7.38 16.76
CA VAL A 216 -23.35 -8.61 16.51
C VAL A 216 -23.71 -9.14 15.13
N PHE A 217 -22.71 -9.28 14.27
CA PHE A 217 -22.86 -9.91 12.95
C PHE A 217 -22.49 -11.39 13.01
N LEU A 218 -23.18 -12.22 12.22
CA LEU A 218 -22.80 -13.62 12.03
C LEU A 218 -23.10 -14.10 10.60
N ASP A 219 -22.23 -14.96 10.09
CA ASP A 219 -22.39 -15.75 8.87
C ASP A 219 -22.41 -17.25 9.26
N TRP A 220 -21.93 -18.14 8.39
CA TRP A 220 -21.81 -19.56 8.73
C TRP A 220 -20.68 -19.90 9.70
N ASN A 221 -19.46 -19.40 9.47
CA ASN A 221 -18.24 -19.95 10.06
C ASN A 221 -17.04 -18.97 10.15
N SER A 222 -17.21 -17.66 9.92
CA SER A 222 -16.13 -16.69 10.14
C SER A 222 -15.66 -16.73 11.59
N SER A 223 -14.34 -16.67 11.79
CA SER A 223 -13.69 -16.68 13.11
C SER A 223 -12.47 -15.76 13.08
N SER A 224 -11.78 -15.58 14.21
CA SER A 224 -10.49 -14.89 14.23
C SER A 224 -9.33 -15.69 13.61
N GLU A 225 -9.53 -16.98 13.31
CA GLU A 225 -8.51 -17.88 12.74
C GLU A 225 -8.75 -18.19 11.25
N ASN A 226 -9.98 -18.05 10.77
CA ASN A 226 -10.37 -18.21 9.36
C ASN A 226 -10.52 -16.85 8.67
N VAL A 227 -10.50 -16.83 7.33
CA VAL A 227 -10.75 -15.61 6.55
C VAL A 227 -12.14 -15.06 6.86
N THR A 228 -12.22 -13.83 7.37
CA THR A 228 -13.50 -13.14 7.60
C THR A 228 -14.18 -12.85 6.26
N SER A 229 -15.42 -13.30 6.09
CA SER A 229 -16.19 -13.13 4.85
C SER A 229 -16.15 -11.70 4.33
N THR A 230 -15.88 -11.53 3.03
CA THR A 230 -15.89 -10.22 2.36
C THR A 230 -17.23 -9.51 2.50
N LYS A 231 -18.34 -10.27 2.58
CA LYS A 231 -19.70 -9.78 2.83
C LYS A 231 -19.89 -9.24 4.25
N LEU A 232 -19.31 -9.89 5.27
CA LEU A 232 -19.27 -9.36 6.64
C LEU A 232 -18.45 -8.07 6.70
N SER A 233 -17.30 -8.03 6.03
CA SER A 233 -16.46 -6.82 5.94
C SER A 233 -17.20 -5.65 5.27
N PHE A 234 -17.96 -5.90 4.20
CA PHE A 234 -18.83 -4.88 3.60
C PHE A 234 -19.92 -4.40 4.55
N LEU A 235 -20.66 -5.31 5.22
CA LEU A 235 -21.70 -4.94 6.19
C LEU A 235 -21.13 -4.16 7.39
N LYS A 236 -19.91 -4.49 7.82
CA LYS A 236 -19.19 -3.78 8.88
C LYS A 236 -18.89 -2.35 8.46
N ALA A 237 -18.26 -2.17 7.30
CA ALA A 237 -18.06 -0.85 6.69
C ALA A 237 -19.40 -0.09 6.58
N SER A 238 -20.48 -0.73 6.11
CA SER A 238 -21.81 -0.10 5.95
C SER A 238 -22.33 0.59 7.21
N ILE A 239 -21.91 0.13 8.40
CA ILE A 239 -22.19 0.76 9.70
C ILE A 239 -21.06 1.70 10.16
N THR A 240 -19.80 1.24 10.15
CA THR A 240 -18.67 2.00 10.76
C THR A 240 -18.19 3.18 9.94
N GLU A 241 -18.36 3.13 8.62
CA GLU A 241 -17.87 4.15 7.68
C GLU A 241 -19.03 4.93 7.02
N TRP A 242 -20.13 4.24 6.68
CA TRP A 242 -21.15 4.76 5.77
C TRP A 242 -22.48 5.18 6.43
N ASP A 243 -22.60 5.12 7.76
CA ASP A 243 -23.81 5.53 8.52
C ASP A 243 -23.54 6.62 9.57
N ILE A 244 -22.65 7.56 9.22
CA ILE A 244 -22.10 8.67 10.03
C ILE A 244 -23.17 9.53 10.76
N ASN A 245 -24.43 9.49 10.32
CA ASN A 245 -25.53 10.24 10.94
C ASN A 245 -26.11 9.59 12.21
N ARG A 246 -25.63 8.41 12.64
CA ARG A 246 -26.08 7.71 13.84
C ARG A 246 -24.95 7.47 14.84
N ASN A 247 -25.23 7.66 16.13
CA ASN A 247 -24.27 7.50 17.22
C ASN A 247 -24.40 6.11 17.87
N TYR A 248 -23.61 5.15 17.39
CA TYR A 248 -23.53 3.81 17.99
C TYR A 248 -22.79 3.84 19.33
N LYS A 249 -23.29 3.10 20.33
CA LYS A 249 -22.71 3.03 21.68
C LYS A 249 -21.41 2.22 21.72
N GLN A 250 -21.29 1.23 20.85
CA GLN A 250 -20.09 0.42 20.62
C GLN A 250 -20.00 0.08 19.13
N ALA A 251 -18.78 -0.12 18.62
CA ALA A 251 -18.57 -0.64 17.27
C ALA A 251 -19.18 -2.06 17.12
N PRO A 252 -19.65 -2.45 15.92
CA PRO A 252 -20.16 -3.79 15.69
C PRO A 252 -19.05 -4.84 15.75
N VAL A 253 -19.39 -6.03 16.27
CA VAL A 253 -18.48 -7.18 16.46
C VAL A 253 -18.96 -8.39 15.67
N ILE A 254 -18.04 -9.30 15.36
CA ILE A 254 -18.33 -10.53 14.61
C ILE A 254 -18.42 -11.72 15.57
N LEU A 255 -19.40 -12.60 15.38
CA LEU A 255 -19.53 -13.84 16.15
C LEU A 255 -18.44 -14.84 15.75
N ASP A 256 -17.55 -15.16 16.69
CA ASP A 256 -16.43 -16.08 16.47
C ASP A 256 -16.94 -17.53 16.26
N GLY A 257 -16.62 -18.09 15.09
CA GLY A 257 -17.13 -19.38 14.62
C GLY A 257 -18.50 -19.32 13.93
N GLY A 258 -19.07 -18.12 13.73
CA GLY A 258 -20.34 -17.90 13.04
C GLY A 258 -21.54 -18.65 13.65
N PHE A 259 -22.59 -18.86 12.83
CA PHE A 259 -23.76 -19.65 13.23
C PHE A 259 -23.40 -21.09 13.59
N ARG A 260 -22.42 -21.70 12.91
CA ARG A 260 -21.99 -23.08 13.14
C ARG A 260 -21.38 -23.27 14.53
N GLY A 261 -20.43 -22.43 14.93
CA GLY A 261 -19.83 -22.49 16.27
C GLY A 261 -20.85 -22.24 17.39
N PHE A 262 -21.86 -21.40 17.14
CA PHE A 262 -22.97 -21.20 18.07
C PHE A 262 -23.92 -22.42 18.12
N LEU A 263 -24.21 -23.04 16.99
CA LEU A 263 -25.02 -24.26 16.89
C LEU A 263 -24.36 -25.45 17.59
N GLU A 264 -23.06 -25.66 17.37
CA GLU A 264 -22.26 -26.70 18.03
C GLU A 264 -22.16 -26.47 19.55
N SER A 265 -22.06 -25.21 19.99
CA SER A 265 -21.96 -24.85 21.42
C SER A 265 -23.30 -24.85 22.17
N TYR A 266 -24.38 -24.39 21.52
CA TYR A 266 -25.68 -24.10 22.16
C TYR A 266 -26.88 -24.57 21.32
N PRO A 267 -27.00 -25.86 20.94
CA PRO A 267 -28.03 -26.35 20.03
C PRO A 267 -29.47 -26.16 20.56
N ILE A 268 -29.67 -26.12 21.89
CA ILE A 268 -30.99 -25.83 22.49
C ILE A 268 -31.47 -24.40 22.15
N SER A 269 -30.53 -23.49 21.85
CA SER A 269 -30.75 -22.06 21.63
C SER A 269 -31.02 -21.68 20.16
N VAL A 270 -31.04 -22.63 19.22
CA VAL A 270 -31.47 -22.41 17.81
C VAL A 270 -32.87 -22.97 17.54
N SER A 271 -33.55 -22.52 16.48
CA SER A 271 -34.89 -23.00 16.13
C SER A 271 -34.92 -24.44 15.61
N ASN A 272 -33.94 -24.84 14.79
CA ASN A 272 -33.78 -26.20 14.29
C ASN A 272 -32.31 -26.65 14.45
N VAL A 273 -32.09 -27.85 15.00
CA VAL A 273 -30.75 -28.43 15.16
C VAL A 273 -30.35 -29.27 13.94
N ASN A 274 -31.33 -29.83 13.22
CA ASN A 274 -31.14 -30.69 12.06
C ASN A 274 -31.04 -29.85 10.78
N VAL A 275 -30.01 -29.01 10.70
CA VAL A 275 -29.70 -28.22 9.49
C VAL A 275 -28.66 -28.98 8.68
N ASN A 276 -28.90 -29.19 7.38
CA ASN A 276 -27.99 -29.97 6.55
C ASN A 276 -26.78 -29.10 6.12
N PHE A 277 -25.63 -29.28 6.78
CA PHE A 277 -24.40 -28.53 6.47
C PHE A 277 -23.72 -29.07 5.20
N VAL A 278 -24.39 -28.91 4.06
CA VAL A 278 -23.86 -29.19 2.72
C VAL A 278 -23.95 -27.91 1.88
N ARG A 279 -23.23 -26.88 2.34
CA ARG A 279 -22.53 -26.02 1.38
C ARG A 279 -21.28 -26.78 0.99
N HIS A 280 -21.14 -27.06 -0.30
CA HIS A 280 -19.89 -27.54 -0.85
C HIS A 280 -18.82 -26.46 -0.60
N ASN A 281 -17.57 -26.87 -0.39
CA ASN A 281 -16.48 -25.90 -0.43
C ASN A 281 -16.40 -25.40 -1.87
N GLU A 282 -16.47 -24.08 -2.08
CA GLU A 282 -16.29 -23.48 -3.40
C GLU A 282 -14.87 -23.76 -3.95
N ASP A 283 -13.93 -24.17 -3.08
CA ASP A 283 -12.60 -24.71 -3.40
C ASP A 283 -12.55 -26.22 -3.80
N ILE A 284 -13.68 -26.94 -3.88
CA ILE A 284 -13.73 -28.40 -4.15
C ILE A 284 -14.56 -28.78 -5.38
N ASP A 285 -15.64 -28.08 -5.72
CA ASP A 285 -16.47 -28.47 -6.86
C ASP A 285 -15.79 -28.20 -8.22
N GLU A 286 -14.84 -27.25 -8.27
CA GLU A 286 -13.93 -27.06 -9.42
C GLU A 286 -13.02 -28.30 -9.68
N LEU A 287 -12.98 -29.27 -8.76
CA LEU A 287 -12.30 -30.56 -8.91
C LEU A 287 -13.24 -31.76 -9.15
N LEU A 288 -14.56 -31.58 -9.20
CA LEU A 288 -15.52 -32.70 -9.29
C LEU A 288 -16.59 -32.60 -10.40
N GLU A 289 -16.78 -31.47 -11.09
CA GLU A 289 -17.66 -31.40 -12.28
C GLU A 289 -17.04 -31.99 -13.57
N LEU A 290 -16.62 -33.26 -13.54
CA LEU A 290 -16.15 -34.00 -14.72
C LEU A 290 -17.08 -35.13 -15.20
N GLU A 291 -18.25 -35.34 -14.57
CA GLU A 291 -19.17 -36.43 -14.91
C GLU A 291 -20.42 -36.03 -15.73
N ASN A 292 -20.59 -34.77 -16.16
CA ASN A 292 -21.78 -34.33 -16.91
C ASN A 292 -21.51 -33.48 -18.18
N ILE A 293 -20.44 -33.79 -18.92
CA ILE A 293 -20.31 -33.34 -20.32
C ILE A 293 -20.83 -34.45 -21.26
N SER A 294 -21.97 -34.22 -21.90
CA SER A 294 -22.46 -35.08 -22.98
C SER A 294 -21.63 -34.83 -24.24
N TYR A 295 -20.86 -35.84 -24.69
CA TYR A 295 -20.10 -35.76 -25.93
C TYR A 295 -21.04 -35.68 -27.16
N PRO A 296 -20.72 -34.85 -28.18
CA PRO A 296 -21.37 -34.93 -29.48
C PRO A 296 -21.04 -36.26 -30.16
N GLU A 297 -22.07 -36.97 -30.64
CA GLU A 297 -21.88 -38.20 -31.40
C GLU A 297 -21.19 -37.96 -32.76
N GLU A 298 -20.59 -39.01 -33.31
CA GLU A 298 -19.58 -38.94 -34.36
C GLU A 298 -20.06 -38.40 -35.72
N ASN A 299 -19.16 -37.75 -36.46
CA ASN A 299 -19.03 -38.05 -37.88
C ASN A 299 -17.62 -37.79 -38.45
N THR A 300 -16.88 -38.88 -38.68
CA THR A 300 -15.82 -39.07 -39.69
C THR A 300 -14.72 -38.02 -39.84
N GLY A 301 -13.50 -38.35 -39.37
CA GLY A 301 -12.28 -37.59 -39.66
C GLY A 301 -11.00 -38.34 -39.25
N VAL A 302 -10.70 -39.47 -39.90
CA VAL A 302 -9.65 -40.41 -39.42
C VAL A 302 -8.23 -39.85 -39.57
N MET A 303 -7.56 -39.66 -38.44
CA MET A 303 -6.11 -39.84 -38.30
C MET A 303 -5.80 -40.50 -36.95
N GLN A 304 -5.28 -41.73 -36.99
CA GLN A 304 -4.90 -42.46 -35.78
C GLN A 304 -3.52 -41.98 -35.29
N LEU A 305 -3.46 -41.44 -34.08
CA LEU A 305 -2.22 -41.33 -33.33
C LEU A 305 -1.83 -42.74 -32.84
N LYS A 306 -0.58 -43.15 -33.11
CA LYS A 306 -0.02 -44.37 -32.52
C LYS A 306 0.14 -44.19 -31.01
N HIS A 307 -0.29 -45.18 -30.25
CA HIS A 307 0.05 -45.30 -28.84
C HIS A 307 1.49 -45.80 -28.75
N PHE A 308 2.39 -45.00 -28.20
CA PHE A 308 3.77 -45.43 -27.92
C PHE A 308 3.79 -46.18 -26.57
N THR A 309 4.54 -47.27 -26.53
CA THR A 309 4.64 -48.16 -25.36
C THR A 309 5.85 -47.76 -24.51
N ILE A 310 5.88 -48.14 -23.23
CA ILE A 310 7.04 -47.91 -22.33
C ILE A 310 8.35 -48.47 -22.93
N GLN A 311 8.24 -49.49 -23.79
CA GLN A 311 9.35 -50.13 -24.50
C GLN A 311 9.96 -49.28 -25.66
N GLU A 312 9.39 -48.11 -25.96
CA GLU A 312 9.93 -47.16 -26.97
C GLU A 312 10.63 -45.94 -26.30
N LEU A 313 10.79 -45.95 -24.96
CA LEU A 313 11.51 -44.92 -24.20
C LEU A 313 12.93 -45.34 -23.77
N GLU A 314 13.31 -46.61 -23.93
CA GLU A 314 14.68 -47.09 -23.63
C GLU A 314 15.66 -46.88 -24.80
N ASP A 315 15.16 -46.71 -26.03
CA ASP A 315 15.96 -46.53 -27.26
C ASP A 315 16.54 -45.11 -27.47
N SER A 316 16.22 -44.14 -26.60
CA SER A 316 16.64 -42.73 -26.78
C SER A 316 17.90 -42.31 -25.99
N VAL A 317 18.59 -43.25 -25.34
CA VAL A 317 19.73 -42.96 -24.43
C VAL A 317 21.11 -43.15 -25.09
N ASN A 318 21.23 -43.95 -26.16
CA ASN A 318 22.51 -44.24 -26.81
C ASN A 318 22.44 -44.06 -28.34
N ASN A 319 22.92 -42.93 -28.86
CA ASN A 319 23.44 -42.80 -30.24
C ASN A 319 24.09 -41.42 -30.53
N GLU A 320 25.13 -41.05 -29.78
CA GLU A 320 26.19 -40.15 -30.26
C GLU A 320 27.57 -40.67 -29.79
N GLU A 321 28.04 -41.79 -30.37
CA GLU A 321 29.48 -42.04 -30.61
C GLU A 321 29.70 -43.27 -31.51
N SER A 322 30.69 -43.18 -32.39
CA SER A 322 31.24 -44.22 -33.27
C SER A 322 32.72 -43.86 -33.51
N GLU A 323 33.69 -44.77 -33.66
CA GLU A 323 33.67 -46.15 -34.19
C GLU A 323 34.58 -47.12 -33.36
N GLU A 324 34.89 -48.31 -33.92
CA GLU A 324 35.88 -49.34 -33.50
C GLU A 324 35.45 -50.53 -32.59
N GLU A 325 34.72 -51.49 -33.21
CA GLU A 325 34.92 -52.97 -33.24
C GLU A 325 35.16 -53.87 -31.97
N PRO A 326 34.95 -55.21 -32.05
CA PRO A 326 34.38 -56.00 -30.93
C PRO A 326 35.27 -57.13 -30.33
N GLU A 327 34.78 -57.83 -29.29
CA GLU A 327 34.67 -59.32 -29.31
C GLU A 327 33.81 -59.96 -28.17
N GLU A 328 33.27 -61.15 -28.48
CA GLU A 328 32.61 -62.26 -27.74
C GLU A 328 32.05 -62.15 -26.27
N LEU A 329 30.71 -62.21 -26.14
CA LEU A 329 29.86 -63.35 -25.66
C LEU A 329 30.52 -64.55 -24.88
N PRO A 330 29.76 -65.45 -24.18
CA PRO A 330 28.49 -65.33 -23.41
C PRO A 330 28.31 -66.34 -22.19
N LYS A 331 27.06 -66.42 -21.63
CA LYS A 331 26.46 -67.53 -20.80
C LYS A 331 26.86 -67.60 -19.30
N LYS A 332 26.06 -68.09 -18.33
CA LYS A 332 24.63 -68.53 -18.23
C LYS A 332 24.21 -68.55 -16.72
N ILE A 333 23.05 -68.01 -16.31
CA ILE A 333 21.73 -68.68 -16.04
C ILE A 333 21.62 -69.56 -14.76
N ASN A 334 20.49 -69.38 -14.02
CA ASN A 334 19.85 -70.23 -12.99
C ASN A 334 20.45 -70.32 -11.56
N ASN A 335 19.70 -70.71 -10.49
CA ASN A 335 18.29 -70.45 -10.08
C ASN A 335 18.02 -71.06 -8.66
N ILE A 336 16.85 -70.78 -8.06
CA ILE A 336 16.09 -71.63 -7.08
C ILE A 336 16.68 -71.85 -5.64
N GLU A 337 16.06 -71.15 -4.66
CA GLU A 337 15.14 -71.69 -3.60
C GLU A 337 15.51 -72.78 -2.54
N GLU A 338 14.82 -72.66 -1.39
CA GLU A 338 14.39 -73.69 -0.38
C GLU A 338 15.30 -74.25 0.78
N ILE A 339 14.89 -73.90 2.03
CA ILE A 339 14.43 -74.79 3.15
C ILE A 339 15.38 -75.46 4.23
N GLU A 340 15.08 -75.10 5.51
CA GLU A 340 15.05 -75.89 6.80
C GLU A 340 16.26 -76.34 7.72
N LYS A 341 16.05 -76.07 9.04
CA LYS A 341 16.16 -76.95 10.26
C LYS A 341 17.49 -77.25 11.03
N LYS A 342 17.31 -77.43 12.38
CA LYS A 342 18.16 -78.16 13.40
C LYS A 342 19.50 -77.47 13.81
N ASN A 343 20.22 -77.73 14.92
CA ASN A 343 20.17 -78.55 16.18
C ASN A 343 21.28 -78.01 17.17
N ILE A 344 21.48 -78.35 18.48
CA ILE A 344 20.70 -78.92 19.63
C ILE A 344 21.57 -78.86 20.94
N GLU A 345 20.98 -78.88 22.16
CA GLU A 345 21.61 -79.17 23.50
C GLU A 345 22.72 -78.21 24.05
N LYS A 346 23.06 -78.04 25.37
CA LYS A 346 22.68 -78.49 26.75
C LYS A 346 23.32 -77.49 27.79
N ASP A 347 23.29 -77.50 29.13
CA ASP A 347 22.74 -78.27 30.30
C ASP A 347 22.67 -77.26 31.52
N ILE A 348 21.74 -77.29 32.50
CA ILE A 348 21.67 -78.04 33.81
C ILE A 348 22.78 -77.68 34.83
N ASP A 349 22.56 -77.22 36.08
CA ASP A 349 21.37 -76.94 36.95
C ASP A 349 21.63 -75.64 37.79
N ILE A 350 21.06 -75.18 38.94
CA ILE A 350 20.19 -75.67 40.05
C ILE A 350 19.28 -74.51 40.54
N GLY A 351 18.10 -74.82 41.12
CA GLY A 351 17.23 -73.87 41.87
C GLY A 351 17.37 -73.96 43.41
N PRO A 352 16.28 -73.84 44.23
CA PRO A 352 14.87 -73.57 43.87
C PRO A 352 13.97 -72.79 44.89
N LYS A 353 12.70 -72.51 44.47
CA LYS A 353 11.43 -72.40 45.25
C LYS A 353 11.08 -71.18 46.15
N GLY A 354 9.85 -70.67 45.93
CA GLY A 354 8.95 -70.03 46.93
C GLY A 354 9.01 -68.49 47.03
N GLY A 355 7.93 -67.73 47.31
CA GLY A 355 6.48 -68.07 47.40
C GLY A 355 5.76 -67.43 48.60
N GLY A 356 4.68 -66.65 48.40
CA GLY A 356 3.85 -66.11 49.50
C GLY A 356 3.25 -64.71 49.24
N SER A 357 2.32 -64.27 50.09
CA SER A 357 1.55 -63.01 49.94
C SER A 357 1.62 -62.12 51.20
N ALA A 358 1.10 -60.89 51.05
CA ALA A 358 0.46 -60.03 52.07
C ALA A 358 1.27 -58.91 52.78
N VAL A 359 0.85 -57.68 52.47
CA VAL A 359 0.53 -56.50 53.34
C VAL A 359 1.40 -56.21 54.58
N ASP A 360 2.00 -55.00 54.66
CA ASP A 360 1.59 -53.87 55.55
C ASP A 360 2.74 -52.87 55.91
N LYS A 361 2.36 -51.61 56.21
CA LYS A 361 3.07 -50.53 56.95
C LYS A 361 4.43 -49.92 56.51
N MET A 362 4.35 -48.63 56.17
CA MET A 362 5.33 -47.54 56.33
C MET A 362 5.57 -47.15 57.83
N PRO A 363 6.45 -46.18 58.19
CA PRO A 363 7.66 -45.65 57.51
C PRO A 363 8.90 -45.43 58.44
N SER A 364 10.10 -45.20 57.86
CA SER A 364 11.13 -44.32 58.48
C SER A 364 12.24 -43.89 57.50
N ASP A 365 12.69 -42.64 57.66
CA ASP A 365 13.70 -41.87 56.90
C ASP A 365 15.10 -42.46 56.62
N ILE A 366 15.87 -41.68 55.84
CA ILE A 366 17.35 -41.62 55.67
C ILE A 366 17.94 -42.15 54.34
N THR A 367 17.91 -41.23 53.36
CA THR A 367 18.95 -40.87 52.37
C THR A 367 19.40 -41.82 51.24
N LYS A 368 19.21 -41.29 50.01
CA LYS A 368 20.17 -41.17 48.89
C LYS A 368 20.73 -42.44 48.22
N ASP A 369 20.44 -42.55 46.93
CA ASP A 369 21.39 -42.00 45.93
C ASP A 369 20.65 -41.49 44.68
N GLU A 370 21.02 -40.30 44.20
CA GLU A 370 20.58 -39.72 42.92
C GLU A 370 21.82 -39.21 42.15
N THR A 371 21.74 -39.20 40.82
CA THR A 371 22.94 -39.32 39.98
C THR A 371 23.68 -38.02 39.68
N THR A 372 24.91 -38.16 39.21
CA THR A 372 25.97 -37.14 39.18
C THR A 372 25.79 -35.89 38.28
N PRO A 373 24.89 -35.79 37.27
CA PRO A 373 24.84 -34.62 36.38
C PRO A 373 24.54 -33.27 37.07
N ASP A 374 23.53 -33.21 37.93
CA ASP A 374 22.99 -31.92 38.40
C ASP A 374 23.84 -31.25 39.50
N ILE A 375 24.73 -32.00 40.15
CA ILE A 375 25.75 -31.43 41.07
C ILE A 375 26.73 -30.52 40.30
N ILE A 376 27.02 -30.82 39.03
CA ILE A 376 27.84 -29.98 38.16
C ILE A 376 27.05 -28.75 37.71
N ARG A 377 25.80 -28.95 37.28
CA ARG A 377 24.88 -27.89 36.83
C ARG A 377 24.68 -26.82 37.92
N ASN A 378 24.42 -27.23 39.17
CA ASN A 378 24.21 -26.32 40.28
C ASN A 378 25.47 -25.52 40.66
N LYS A 379 26.66 -26.14 40.64
CA LYS A 379 27.93 -25.43 40.91
C LYS A 379 28.29 -24.39 39.84
N ILE A 380 27.92 -24.64 38.58
CA ILE A 380 28.08 -23.65 37.50
C ILE A 380 27.17 -22.45 37.74
N GLU A 381 25.91 -22.66 38.12
CA GLU A 381 24.95 -21.58 38.31
C GLU A 381 25.23 -20.77 39.60
N GLU A 382 25.73 -21.40 40.68
CA GLU A 382 26.28 -20.69 41.85
C GLU A 382 27.43 -19.75 41.46
N HIS A 383 28.38 -20.23 40.63
CA HIS A 383 29.50 -19.42 40.17
C HIS A 383 29.05 -18.24 39.30
N ARG A 384 28.08 -18.48 38.40
CA ARG A 384 27.46 -17.47 37.54
C ARG A 384 26.75 -16.37 38.35
N MET A 385 26.00 -16.76 39.38
CA MET A 385 25.30 -15.82 40.28
C MET A 385 26.27 -15.02 41.16
N ARG A 386 27.41 -15.61 41.56
CA ARG A 386 28.49 -14.92 42.27
C ARG A 386 29.09 -13.78 41.42
N LEU A 387 29.42 -14.08 40.15
CA LEU A 387 29.93 -13.09 39.19
C LEU A 387 28.91 -11.97 38.89
N LEU A 388 27.62 -12.30 38.75
CA LEU A 388 26.54 -11.32 38.57
C LEU A 388 26.41 -10.34 39.75
N ASN A 389 26.55 -10.84 40.98
CA ASN A 389 26.51 -9.99 42.18
C ASN A 389 27.78 -9.14 42.34
N GLU A 390 28.96 -9.66 41.98
CA GLU A 390 30.19 -8.86 41.94
C GLU A 390 30.13 -7.75 40.88
N ALA A 391 29.50 -8.00 39.72
CA ALA A 391 29.25 -6.98 38.69
C ALA A 391 28.29 -5.90 39.17
N ARG A 392 27.17 -6.27 39.83
CA ARG A 392 26.25 -5.31 40.48
C ARG A 392 26.96 -4.47 41.55
N ASN A 393 27.77 -5.09 42.41
CA ASN A 393 28.51 -4.40 43.47
C ASN A 393 29.63 -3.49 42.95
N LYS A 394 30.20 -3.75 41.77
CA LYS A 394 31.09 -2.81 41.07
C LYS A 394 30.32 -1.63 40.46
N LYS A 395 29.17 -1.87 39.82
CA LYS A 395 28.36 -0.80 39.20
C LYS A 395 27.80 0.19 40.23
N ASN A 396 27.41 -0.29 41.41
CA ASN A 396 26.96 0.56 42.52
C ASN A 396 28.11 1.30 43.26
N LYS A 397 29.38 1.12 42.86
CA LYS A 397 30.55 1.78 43.47
C LYS A 397 31.17 2.92 42.65
N MET A 398 30.60 3.28 41.50
CA MET A 398 31.11 4.35 40.62
C MET A 398 30.33 5.69 40.69
N VAL A 399 29.48 5.87 41.71
CA VAL A 399 28.90 7.19 42.06
C VAL A 399 28.99 7.38 43.58
N GLY A 400 29.95 8.18 44.06
CA GLY A 400 30.08 8.47 45.49
C GLY A 400 31.45 8.99 45.97
N GLY A 401 31.80 10.24 45.66
CA GLY A 401 32.98 10.93 46.20
C GLY A 401 33.00 12.42 45.86
N LYS A 402 33.30 13.30 46.84
CA LYS A 402 33.20 14.78 46.73
C LYS A 402 34.31 15.50 47.49
N ALA A 403 34.92 16.54 46.87
CA ALA A 403 35.58 17.71 47.49
C ALA A 403 36.16 18.63 46.38
N LYS A 404 36.24 19.97 46.49
CA LYS A 404 35.54 20.99 47.32
C LYS A 404 35.78 22.40 46.72
N GLY A 405 34.94 23.39 47.05
CA GLY A 405 35.04 24.83 46.68
C GLY A 405 33.77 25.33 45.97
N SER A 406 32.89 26.14 46.60
CA SER A 406 32.98 27.60 46.90
C SER A 406 32.85 28.48 45.65
N GLU A 407 31.88 29.39 45.50
CA GLU A 407 30.84 29.93 46.40
C GLU A 407 29.67 30.54 45.59
N GLY A 408 28.51 30.82 46.21
CA GLY A 408 27.42 31.62 45.60
C GLY A 408 25.99 31.10 45.84
N ASP A 409 25.17 31.90 46.52
CA ASP A 409 23.76 31.59 46.86
C ASP A 409 22.75 31.95 45.75
N SER A 410 21.68 31.17 45.63
CA SER A 410 20.28 31.63 45.84
C SER A 410 19.24 30.58 45.42
N SER A 411 18.02 30.70 45.96
CA SER A 411 16.94 29.71 45.87
C SER A 411 15.98 29.91 44.69
N GLY A 412 15.55 28.83 44.04
CA GLY A 412 14.41 28.84 43.11
C GLY A 412 14.05 27.44 42.60
N SER A 413 12.87 26.93 42.94
CA SER A 413 12.40 25.59 42.54
C SER A 413 11.50 25.64 41.32
N GLU A 414 11.92 25.05 40.19
CA GLU A 414 11.01 24.80 39.06
C GLU A 414 11.44 23.56 38.24
N SER A 415 10.68 22.48 38.34
CA SER A 415 10.99 21.20 37.67
C SER A 415 10.57 21.22 36.21
N LYS A 416 11.38 21.86 35.36
CA LYS A 416 11.19 21.82 33.90
C LYS A 416 11.59 20.46 33.34
N THR A 417 10.60 19.58 33.18
CA THR A 417 10.71 18.34 32.41
C THR A 417 11.23 18.66 31.00
N LYS A 418 12.49 18.32 30.73
CA LYS A 418 13.07 18.49 29.40
C LYS A 418 12.39 17.51 28.44
N LEU A 419 11.58 18.04 27.54
CA LEU A 419 11.11 17.33 26.36
C LEU A 419 12.32 16.71 25.64
N PRO A 420 12.24 15.46 25.12
CA PRO A 420 13.13 15.08 24.05
C PRO A 420 12.90 16.07 22.90
N PRO A 421 13.95 16.62 22.26
CA PRO A 421 13.75 17.51 21.13
C PRO A 421 13.08 16.71 19.99
N PRO A 422 12.14 17.30 19.23
CA PRO A 422 11.78 16.71 17.94
C PRO A 422 13.06 16.57 17.12
N ILE A 423 13.26 15.41 16.49
CA ILE A 423 14.50 15.11 15.76
C ILE A 423 14.68 16.20 14.69
N ARG A 424 15.74 17.01 14.84
CA ARG A 424 15.97 18.14 13.95
C ARG A 424 16.22 17.62 12.54
N ARG A 425 15.37 18.05 11.59
CA ARG A 425 15.45 17.76 10.14
C ARG A 425 16.68 18.36 9.43
N GLU A 426 17.76 18.57 10.17
CA GLU A 426 19.02 19.20 9.76
C GLU A 426 20.25 18.33 10.08
N THR A 427 20.10 17.22 10.85
CA THR A 427 21.19 16.29 11.12
C THR A 427 21.53 15.49 9.87
N LYS A 428 22.34 16.09 8.98
CA LYS A 428 22.94 15.42 7.82
C LYS A 428 23.56 14.08 8.28
N PRO A 429 23.23 12.93 7.66
CA PRO A 429 24.01 11.73 7.87
C PRO A 429 25.46 12.02 7.47
N LYS A 430 26.42 11.66 8.33
CA LYS A 430 27.83 11.72 7.97
C LYS A 430 28.03 10.84 6.73
N LYS A 431 28.73 11.33 5.69
CA LYS A 431 29.06 10.51 4.52
C LYS A 431 29.76 9.22 4.99
N PRO A 432 29.22 8.01 4.73
CA PRO A 432 29.93 6.78 5.03
C PRO A 432 31.19 6.71 4.14
N MET A 433 32.35 6.53 4.78
CA MET A 433 33.66 6.63 4.12
C MET A 433 34.14 5.27 3.62
N GLN A 434 33.36 4.64 2.74
CA GLN A 434 33.74 3.38 2.09
C GLN A 434 33.03 3.25 0.74
N VAL A 435 33.78 2.86 -0.30
CA VAL A 435 33.25 2.72 -1.67
C VAL A 435 32.69 1.31 -1.82
N PHE A 436 31.39 1.17 -1.54
CA PHE A 436 30.64 -0.06 -1.77
C PHE A 436 30.33 -0.22 -3.26
N GLY A 437 30.92 -1.21 -3.93
CA GLY A 437 30.61 -1.48 -5.34
C GLY A 437 29.16 -1.95 -5.53
N GLY A 438 28.69 -2.86 -4.66
CA GLY A 438 27.30 -3.32 -4.66
C GLY A 438 26.93 -4.27 -5.80
N TRP A 439 27.93 -4.86 -6.45
CA TRP A 439 27.79 -5.86 -7.51
C TRP A 439 27.60 -7.25 -6.91
N CYS A 440 26.46 -7.44 -6.24
CA CYS A 440 26.11 -8.67 -5.54
C CYS A 440 24.68 -9.10 -5.88
N GLY A 441 24.52 -10.34 -6.37
CA GLY A 441 23.22 -11.00 -6.59
C GLY A 441 22.67 -11.70 -5.35
N LEU A 442 21.40 -12.13 -5.41
CA LEU A 442 20.72 -12.89 -4.37
C LEU A 442 20.28 -14.26 -4.89
N VAL A 443 20.58 -15.32 -4.16
CA VAL A 443 20.13 -16.66 -4.53
C VAL A 443 18.61 -16.76 -4.45
N ASN A 444 17.96 -17.35 -5.45
CA ASN A 444 16.53 -17.65 -5.41
C ASN A 444 16.26 -18.85 -4.48
N ILE A 445 15.33 -18.71 -3.53
CA ILE A 445 15.01 -19.72 -2.50
C ILE A 445 13.53 -20.10 -2.60
N LYS A 446 13.16 -20.82 -3.67
CA LYS A 446 11.77 -21.17 -4.02
C LYS A 446 10.94 -19.93 -4.40
N ASN A 447 11.09 -19.47 -5.63
CA ASN A 447 10.33 -18.37 -6.23
C ASN A 447 10.45 -17.00 -5.52
N THR A 448 11.48 -16.79 -4.71
CA THR A 448 11.69 -15.54 -3.94
C THR A 448 12.20 -14.35 -4.77
N CYS A 449 11.99 -14.35 -6.08
CA CYS A 449 12.43 -13.27 -6.96
C CYS A 449 11.72 -11.94 -6.64
N TYR A 450 10.48 -12.00 -6.12
CA TYR A 450 9.75 -10.85 -5.58
C TYR A 450 10.50 -10.21 -4.39
N MET A 451 10.93 -11.01 -3.42
CA MET A 451 11.72 -10.59 -2.26
C MET A 451 13.09 -10.07 -2.68
N ASN A 452 13.80 -10.82 -3.55
CA ASN A 452 15.12 -10.46 -4.04
C ASN A 452 15.11 -9.10 -4.76
N THR A 453 14.06 -8.82 -5.54
CA THR A 453 13.84 -7.54 -6.21
C THR A 453 13.71 -6.39 -5.22
N VAL A 454 12.84 -6.51 -4.20
CA VAL A 454 12.67 -5.47 -3.17
C VAL A 454 13.97 -5.20 -2.42
N LEU A 455 14.66 -6.25 -1.99
CA LEU A 455 15.92 -6.14 -1.25
C LEU A 455 16.99 -5.36 -2.05
N GLN A 456 17.12 -5.65 -3.35
CA GLN A 456 18.05 -4.93 -4.24
C GLN A 456 17.61 -3.47 -4.46
N CYS A 457 16.33 -3.24 -4.74
CA CYS A 457 15.77 -1.91 -4.92
C CYS A 457 16.00 -1.00 -3.70
N LEU A 458 15.80 -1.52 -2.49
CA LEU A 458 16.02 -0.78 -1.24
C LEU A 458 17.51 -0.53 -0.94
N LYS A 459 18.40 -1.49 -1.24
CA LYS A 459 19.86 -1.31 -1.07
C LYS A 459 20.46 -0.26 -2.01
N CYS A 460 19.86 -0.04 -3.20
CA CYS A 460 20.24 1.06 -4.08
C CYS A 460 19.89 2.46 -3.52
N ILE A 461 19.03 2.57 -2.51
CA ILE A 461 18.65 3.85 -1.91
C ILE A 461 19.73 4.35 -0.94
N PRO A 462 20.38 5.50 -1.19
CA PRO A 462 21.56 5.91 -0.41
C PRO A 462 21.26 6.19 1.07
N ILE A 463 20.07 6.66 1.41
CA ILE A 463 19.71 6.98 2.79
C ILE A 463 19.47 5.71 3.63
N ILE A 464 18.76 4.71 3.09
CA ILE A 464 18.58 3.39 3.72
C ILE A 464 19.96 2.76 3.96
N ARG A 465 20.78 2.68 2.91
CA ARG A 465 22.14 2.13 3.00
C ARG A 465 22.99 2.87 4.02
N SER A 466 22.95 4.20 4.06
CA SER A 466 23.70 5.01 5.02
C SER A 466 23.29 4.74 6.47
N ILE A 467 22.00 4.53 6.73
CA ILE A 467 21.47 4.21 8.08
C ILE A 467 21.89 2.79 8.50
N LEU A 468 21.65 1.79 7.66
CA LEU A 468 21.88 0.36 7.97
C LEU A 468 23.37 -0.01 8.05
N LEU A 469 24.24 0.66 7.28
CA LEU A 469 25.70 0.46 7.36
C LEU A 469 26.38 1.30 8.46
N ALA A 470 25.66 2.23 9.09
CA ALA A 470 26.15 3.01 10.23
C ALA A 470 25.68 2.41 11.56
N ASN A 471 24.75 3.06 12.26
CA ASN A 471 24.32 2.71 13.61
C ASN A 471 22.78 2.66 13.74
N PHE A 472 22.11 1.97 12.82
CA PHE A 472 20.65 1.75 12.86
C PHE A 472 20.16 1.18 14.21
N VAL A 473 21.02 0.42 14.93
CA VAL A 473 20.75 -0.15 16.27
C VAL A 473 20.30 0.90 17.31
N ASN A 474 20.69 2.17 17.14
CA ASN A 474 20.24 3.28 18.00
C ASN A 474 18.77 3.68 17.78
N HIS A 475 18.18 3.28 16.64
CA HIS A 475 16.79 3.50 16.28
C HIS A 475 15.91 2.27 16.53
N VAL A 476 16.51 1.11 16.86
CA VAL A 476 15.79 -0.12 17.20
C VAL A 476 15.23 0.00 18.61
N THR A 477 13.92 -0.01 18.75
CA THR A 477 13.21 0.17 20.02
C THR A 477 12.75 -1.17 20.57
N ARG A 478 12.27 -2.07 19.69
CA ARG A 478 11.80 -3.41 20.04
C ARG A 478 12.92 -4.30 20.54
N ARG A 479 12.65 -5.11 21.56
CA ARG A 479 13.62 -6.00 22.21
C ARG A 479 12.97 -7.35 22.58
N PRO A 480 13.35 -8.47 21.92
CA PRO A 480 14.20 -8.53 20.73
C PRO A 480 13.54 -7.86 19.52
N PRO A 481 14.31 -7.33 18.55
CA PRO A 481 13.80 -7.03 17.22
C PRO A 481 13.49 -8.33 16.45
N GLU A 482 12.63 -8.25 15.45
CA GLU A 482 12.25 -9.37 14.59
C GLU A 482 13.10 -9.49 13.34
N ILE A 483 13.25 -8.41 12.56
CA ILE A 483 13.73 -8.50 11.16
C ILE A 483 14.84 -7.51 10.82
N ILE A 484 14.93 -6.34 11.48
CA ILE A 484 15.85 -5.27 11.08
C ILE A 484 17.34 -5.66 11.18
N LEU A 485 17.70 -6.59 12.08
CA LEU A 485 19.07 -7.11 12.18
C LEU A 485 19.45 -7.93 10.94
N GLU A 486 18.57 -8.84 10.50
CA GLU A 486 18.79 -9.65 9.30
C GLU A 486 18.71 -8.79 8.04
N PHE A 487 17.78 -7.84 7.95
CA PHE A 487 17.72 -6.89 6.84
C PHE A 487 19.01 -6.06 6.72
N ALA A 488 19.55 -5.57 7.82
CA ALA A 488 20.84 -4.87 7.82
C ALA A 488 22.02 -5.78 7.44
N SER A 489 21.94 -7.09 7.74
CA SER A 489 22.91 -8.11 7.32
C SER A 489 22.87 -8.32 5.80
N VAL A 490 21.67 -8.52 5.24
CA VAL A 490 21.41 -8.64 3.80
C VAL A 490 21.90 -7.39 3.05
N VAL A 491 21.51 -6.19 3.50
CA VAL A 491 21.93 -4.93 2.86
C VAL A 491 23.45 -4.73 2.92
N ARG A 492 24.13 -5.23 3.97
CA ARG A 492 25.60 -5.21 4.04
C ARG A 492 26.23 -6.12 2.99
N ALA A 493 25.83 -7.39 2.93
CA ALA A 493 26.36 -8.34 1.94
C ALA A 493 26.08 -7.86 0.51
N LEU A 494 24.88 -7.34 0.25
CA LEU A 494 24.51 -6.76 -1.05
C LEU A 494 25.36 -5.56 -1.49
N CYS A 495 26.07 -4.90 -0.57
CA CYS A 495 26.94 -3.76 -0.85
C CYS A 495 28.38 -4.18 -1.21
N GLU A 496 28.70 -5.47 -1.14
CA GLU A 496 29.99 -6.05 -1.56
C GLU A 496 30.06 -6.24 -3.08
N GLY A 497 31.20 -6.74 -3.56
CA GLY A 497 31.47 -7.00 -4.97
C GLY A 497 31.79 -5.77 -5.83
N THR A 498 32.39 -6.01 -6.99
CA THR A 498 32.71 -5.01 -8.03
C THR A 498 32.26 -5.51 -9.41
N GLU A 499 32.27 -4.65 -10.43
CA GLU A 499 31.87 -5.04 -11.80
C GLU A 499 32.67 -6.24 -12.35
N TYR A 500 33.93 -6.38 -11.92
CA TYR A 500 34.85 -7.46 -12.31
C TYR A 500 34.91 -8.64 -11.31
N ASP A 501 34.57 -8.41 -10.05
CA ASP A 501 34.53 -9.42 -8.98
C ASP A 501 33.15 -9.39 -8.31
N LYS A 502 32.17 -9.98 -9.00
CA LYS A 502 30.76 -10.00 -8.59
C LYS A 502 30.54 -11.05 -7.50
N LYS A 503 29.70 -10.74 -6.51
CA LYS A 503 29.35 -11.66 -5.43
C LYS A 503 27.94 -12.21 -5.60
N VAL A 504 27.63 -13.28 -4.88
CA VAL A 504 26.28 -13.85 -4.78
C VAL A 504 26.05 -14.17 -3.31
N TYR A 505 24.92 -13.73 -2.74
CA TYR A 505 24.57 -13.92 -1.35
C TYR A 505 23.29 -14.75 -1.22
N ARG A 506 23.26 -15.70 -0.27
CA ARG A 506 22.07 -16.51 0.01
C ARG A 506 21.40 -16.01 1.31
N PRO A 507 20.24 -15.34 1.25
CA PRO A 507 19.62 -14.69 2.41
C PRO A 507 18.86 -15.68 3.33
N THR A 508 19.42 -16.85 3.65
CA THR A 508 18.71 -17.92 4.38
C THR A 508 18.13 -17.45 5.71
N SER A 509 18.95 -16.85 6.59
CA SER A 509 18.50 -16.36 7.91
C SER A 509 17.37 -15.33 7.83
N PHE A 510 17.40 -14.48 6.80
CA PHE A 510 16.36 -13.49 6.55
C PHE A 510 15.07 -14.16 6.03
N TYR A 511 15.18 -15.11 5.10
CA TYR A 511 14.06 -15.91 4.60
C TYR A 511 13.39 -16.73 5.72
N ASP A 512 14.18 -17.34 6.61
CA ASP A 512 13.67 -18.10 7.76
C ASP A 512 12.91 -17.21 8.76
N VAL A 513 13.35 -15.95 8.93
CA VAL A 513 12.62 -14.93 9.71
C VAL A 513 11.33 -14.51 9.00
N VAL A 514 11.39 -14.21 7.69
CA VAL A 514 10.21 -13.86 6.88
C VAL A 514 9.13 -14.96 6.98
N CYS A 515 9.51 -16.23 6.78
CA CYS A 515 8.62 -17.40 6.86
C CYS A 515 8.10 -17.72 8.27
N LYS A 516 8.66 -17.09 9.30
CA LYS A 516 8.20 -17.19 10.70
C LYS A 516 7.23 -16.06 11.05
N LEU A 517 7.42 -14.89 10.46
CA LEU A 517 6.54 -13.73 10.64
C LEU A 517 5.25 -13.88 9.84
N ASP A 518 5.35 -14.35 8.58
CA ASP A 518 4.21 -14.76 7.77
C ASP A 518 4.45 -16.15 7.14
N PRO A 519 3.64 -17.18 7.50
CA PRO A 519 3.69 -18.51 6.89
C PRO A 519 3.38 -18.58 5.39
N VAL A 520 2.77 -17.56 4.76
CA VAL A 520 2.52 -17.51 3.31
C VAL A 520 3.82 -17.70 2.53
N TYR A 521 4.85 -16.91 2.85
CA TYR A 521 6.15 -16.95 2.17
C TYR A 521 6.91 -18.29 2.32
N LYS A 522 6.47 -19.15 3.27
CA LYS A 522 7.00 -20.51 3.46
C LYS A 522 6.52 -21.50 2.39
N LYS A 523 5.39 -21.23 1.74
CA LYS A 523 4.79 -22.11 0.70
C LYS A 523 5.72 -22.27 -0.51
N GLY A 524 6.43 -21.20 -0.88
CA GLY A 524 7.29 -21.16 -2.08
C GLY A 524 6.54 -20.80 -3.36
N ASN A 525 5.39 -20.14 -3.23
CA ASN A 525 4.61 -19.61 -4.34
C ASN A 525 5.27 -18.35 -4.95
N HIS A 526 4.74 -17.89 -6.09
CA HIS A 526 4.94 -16.52 -6.54
C HIS A 526 4.02 -15.58 -5.75
N GLU A 527 4.53 -14.41 -5.36
CA GLU A 527 3.84 -13.41 -4.53
C GLU A 527 4.12 -12.00 -5.11
N ASP A 528 3.28 -10.98 -4.84
CA ASP A 528 3.57 -9.62 -5.34
C ASP A 528 4.71 -8.96 -4.55
N CYS A 529 5.74 -8.49 -5.28
CA CYS A 529 6.87 -7.79 -4.70
C CYS A 529 6.48 -6.54 -3.90
N MET A 530 5.38 -5.84 -4.24
CA MET A 530 4.96 -4.64 -3.54
C MET A 530 4.16 -4.95 -2.28
N GLU A 531 3.48 -6.09 -2.21
CA GLU A 531 2.91 -6.62 -0.96
C GLU A 531 4.03 -7.02 0.00
N PHE A 532 5.04 -7.76 -0.48
CA PHE A 532 6.24 -8.06 0.32
C PHE A 532 6.99 -6.80 0.78
N PHE A 533 7.05 -5.74 -0.04
CA PHE A 533 7.60 -4.45 0.39
C PHE A 533 6.81 -3.83 1.55
N LEU A 534 5.47 -3.86 1.51
CA LEU A 534 4.62 -3.34 2.57
C LEU A 534 4.76 -4.17 3.86
N PHE A 535 4.74 -5.49 3.75
CA PHE A 535 5.04 -6.42 4.85
C PHE A 535 6.40 -6.10 5.50
N LEU A 536 7.46 -6.00 4.70
CA LEU A 536 8.81 -5.70 5.19
C LEU A 536 8.87 -4.31 5.85
N LEU A 537 8.26 -3.29 5.24
CA LEU A 537 8.20 -1.94 5.79
C LEU A 537 7.45 -1.89 7.13
N ASN A 538 6.38 -2.67 7.28
CA ASN A 538 5.61 -2.75 8.53
C ASN A 538 6.44 -3.37 9.67
N HIS A 539 7.05 -4.54 9.49
CA HIS A 539 7.91 -5.14 10.54
C HIS A 539 9.16 -4.29 10.83
N LEU A 540 9.74 -3.62 9.82
CA LEU A 540 10.83 -2.66 10.03
C LEU A 540 10.38 -1.43 10.83
N ASN A 541 9.15 -0.94 10.61
CA ASN A 541 8.55 0.13 11.38
C ASN A 541 8.32 -0.29 12.84
N ASP A 542 7.76 -1.47 13.08
CA ASP A 542 7.52 -2.02 14.43
C ASP A 542 8.82 -2.26 15.22
N ASP A 543 9.89 -2.72 14.56
CA ASP A 543 11.22 -2.86 15.19
C ASP A 543 11.81 -1.51 15.68
N CYS A 544 11.33 -0.40 15.12
CA CYS A 544 11.82 0.97 15.39
C CYS A 544 10.75 1.92 15.95
N ALA A 545 9.57 1.41 16.30
CA ALA A 545 8.41 2.19 16.72
C ALA A 545 8.60 2.84 18.10
N GLN A 546 8.19 4.11 18.23
CA GLN A 546 8.15 4.90 19.45
C GLN A 546 6.74 5.42 19.70
N ASP A 547 6.23 5.27 20.92
CA ASP A 547 4.91 5.76 21.31
C ASP A 547 4.89 7.29 21.42
N ILE A 548 3.83 7.91 20.89
CA ILE A 548 3.73 9.37 20.82
C ILE A 548 2.97 9.91 22.03
N THR A 549 3.72 10.45 22.99
CA THR A 549 3.19 10.90 24.30
C THR A 549 2.51 12.29 24.27
N THR A 550 2.15 12.82 23.09
CA THR A 550 1.72 14.21 22.92
C THR A 550 0.23 14.40 23.22
N LYS A 551 -0.11 15.14 24.28
CA LYS A 551 -1.50 15.29 24.77
C LYS A 551 -2.40 16.25 23.99
N VAL A 552 -1.84 17.02 23.06
CA VAL A 552 -2.59 17.98 22.21
C VAL A 552 -2.07 17.84 20.78
N MET A 553 -2.98 17.70 19.83
CA MET A 553 -2.70 17.47 18.41
C MET A 553 -3.71 18.20 17.54
N SER A 554 -3.26 18.79 16.43
CA SER A 554 -4.14 19.27 15.37
C SER A 554 -4.80 18.11 14.62
N GLU A 555 -5.90 18.36 13.91
CA GLU A 555 -6.64 17.30 13.19
C GLU A 555 -5.79 16.56 12.14
N ARG A 556 -4.83 17.28 11.54
CA ARG A 556 -3.81 16.73 10.64
C ARG A 556 -2.89 15.74 11.35
N GLU A 557 -2.44 16.08 12.55
CA GLU A 557 -1.56 15.24 13.37
C GLU A 557 -2.33 14.03 13.89
N LYS A 558 -3.59 14.21 14.34
CA LYS A 558 -4.47 13.09 14.70
C LYS A 558 -4.63 12.10 13.55
N SER A 559 -4.92 12.56 12.33
CA SER A 559 -5.02 11.68 11.15
C SER A 559 -3.72 10.91 10.89
N TRP A 560 -2.58 11.61 10.86
CA TRP A 560 -1.26 11.02 10.63
C TRP A 560 -0.94 9.95 11.69
N TYR A 561 -1.09 10.29 12.97
CA TYR A 561 -0.76 9.37 14.06
C TYR A 561 -1.82 8.28 14.30
N SER A 562 -3.09 8.51 13.97
CA SER A 562 -4.14 7.47 14.04
C SER A 562 -3.92 6.38 12.99
N HIS A 563 -3.51 6.75 11.78
CA HIS A 563 -3.10 5.80 10.75
C HIS A 563 -1.90 4.95 11.21
N LEU A 564 -0.98 5.55 11.98
CA LEU A 564 0.20 4.91 12.54
C LEU A 564 -0.02 4.31 13.95
N GLN A 565 -1.28 4.11 14.38
CA GLN A 565 -1.66 3.52 15.68
C GLN A 565 -1.01 4.20 16.91
N GLY A 566 -0.78 5.51 16.87
CA GLY A 566 -0.14 6.29 17.94
C GLY A 566 1.37 6.09 18.05
N ARG A 567 1.99 5.41 17.07
CA ARG A 567 3.42 5.07 17.04
C ARG A 567 4.12 5.76 15.85
N THR A 568 5.45 5.89 15.89
CA THR A 568 6.24 6.43 14.77
C THR A 568 7.68 5.92 14.79
N SER A 569 8.34 5.90 13.63
CA SER A 569 9.75 5.54 13.48
C SER A 569 10.41 6.35 12.36
N PHE A 570 11.72 6.22 12.17
CA PHE A 570 12.40 6.86 11.04
C PHE A 570 11.97 6.28 9.68
N TRP A 571 11.39 5.07 9.63
CA TRP A 571 10.81 4.53 8.40
C TRP A 571 9.56 5.30 7.98
N VAL A 572 8.80 5.82 8.95
CA VAL A 572 7.70 6.76 8.70
C VAL A 572 8.23 8.05 8.07
N ASP A 573 9.25 8.68 8.68
CA ASP A 573 9.89 9.88 8.14
C ASP A 573 10.48 9.70 6.72
N LEU A 574 10.88 8.47 6.36
CA LEU A 574 11.42 8.15 5.04
C LEU A 574 10.34 7.98 3.97
N PHE A 575 9.32 7.14 4.23
CA PHE A 575 8.39 6.66 3.19
C PHE A 575 7.02 7.34 3.21
N TYR A 576 6.53 7.78 4.37
CA TYR A 576 5.12 8.18 4.49
C TYR A 576 4.88 9.60 3.99
N HIS A 577 3.73 9.78 3.35
CA HIS A 577 3.26 11.03 2.80
C HIS A 577 1.80 11.29 3.15
N GLN A 578 1.41 12.57 3.11
CA GLN A 578 0.08 13.01 3.54
C GLN A 578 -0.54 13.93 2.52
N PHE A 579 -1.79 13.64 2.16
CA PHE A 579 -2.65 14.52 1.38
C PHE A 579 -3.65 15.24 2.28
N GLN A 580 -3.93 16.50 1.94
CA GLN A 580 -5.15 17.19 2.34
C GLN A 580 -6.19 17.01 1.23
N CYS A 581 -7.25 16.28 1.54
CA CYS A 581 -8.35 15.98 0.62
C CYS A 581 -9.57 16.82 1.01
N THR A 582 -9.88 17.81 0.17
CA THR A 582 -10.91 18.81 0.43
C THR A 582 -12.14 18.50 -0.43
N LYS A 583 -13.23 18.07 0.20
CA LYS A 583 -14.49 17.71 -0.44
C LYS A 583 -15.35 18.98 -0.62
N ILE A 584 -15.50 19.45 -1.87
CA ILE A 584 -16.12 20.74 -2.23
C ILE A 584 -17.45 20.53 -2.94
N CYS A 585 -18.56 20.95 -2.33
CA CYS A 585 -19.87 20.88 -2.96
C CYS A 585 -20.04 21.94 -4.07
N GLN A 586 -20.44 21.52 -5.26
CA GLN A 586 -20.66 22.41 -6.40
C GLN A 586 -22.01 23.15 -6.36
N VAL A 587 -22.89 22.83 -5.42
CA VAL A 587 -24.22 23.44 -5.27
C VAL A 587 -24.30 24.46 -4.14
N CYS A 588 -23.71 24.18 -2.97
CA CYS A 588 -23.73 25.09 -1.80
C CYS A 588 -22.34 25.56 -1.34
N HIS A 589 -21.29 25.17 -2.05
CA HIS A 589 -19.89 25.56 -1.82
C HIS A 589 -19.32 25.27 -0.41
N LEU A 590 -20.01 24.44 0.37
CA LEU A 590 -19.45 23.85 1.59
C LEU A 590 -18.19 23.05 1.24
N GLN A 591 -17.15 23.22 2.06
CA GLN A 591 -15.91 22.47 1.99
C GLN A 591 -15.76 21.66 3.28
N ALA A 592 -15.48 20.37 3.15
CA ALA A 592 -15.06 19.51 4.26
C ALA A 592 -13.61 19.09 4.03
N VAL A 593 -12.73 19.29 5.02
CA VAL A 593 -11.31 18.93 4.94
C VAL A 593 -11.11 17.60 5.63
N SER A 594 -10.41 16.69 4.96
CA SER A 594 -9.96 15.39 5.44
C SER A 594 -8.47 15.22 5.11
N TYR A 595 -7.80 14.30 5.80
CA TYR A 595 -6.39 13.99 5.58
C TYR A 595 -6.21 12.50 5.31
N GLU A 596 -5.52 12.17 4.22
CA GLU A 596 -5.16 10.80 3.82
C GLU A 596 -3.65 10.63 4.07
N THR A 597 -3.26 9.54 4.73
CA THR A 597 -1.86 9.19 5.06
C THR A 597 -1.57 7.81 4.46
N ASP A 598 -0.45 7.67 3.76
CA ASP A 598 -0.09 6.50 2.94
C ASP A 598 1.44 6.49 2.76
N ASN A 599 2.03 5.39 2.28
CA ASN A 599 3.47 5.21 1.99
C ASN A 599 3.77 4.85 0.51
N THR A 600 2.76 4.70 -0.36
CA THR A 600 2.93 4.49 -1.80
C THR A 600 1.98 5.32 -2.66
N LEU A 601 2.36 5.64 -3.89
CA LEU A 601 1.44 6.10 -4.94
C LEU A 601 1.00 4.93 -5.80
N MET A 602 -0.18 4.38 -5.55
CA MET A 602 -0.78 3.34 -6.39
C MET A 602 -1.51 3.93 -7.60
N LEU A 603 -0.81 4.07 -8.73
CA LEU A 603 -1.32 4.65 -9.97
C LEU A 603 -1.95 3.58 -10.87
N SER A 604 -3.17 3.82 -11.35
CA SER A 604 -3.81 3.00 -12.40
C SER A 604 -3.09 3.18 -13.73
N VAL A 605 -2.79 2.09 -14.44
CA VAL A 605 -2.33 2.18 -15.84
C VAL A 605 -3.56 2.02 -16.75
N PRO A 606 -3.93 3.03 -17.56
CA PRO A 606 -5.11 2.94 -18.41
C PRO A 606 -4.91 1.86 -19.49
N TYR A 607 -5.99 1.14 -19.80
CA TYR A 607 -6.02 0.11 -20.85
C TYR A 607 -6.97 0.54 -21.98
N ARG A 608 -6.45 0.58 -23.21
CA ARG A 608 -7.21 0.79 -24.46
C ARG A 608 -6.47 0.08 -25.58
N ALA A 609 -7.16 -0.64 -26.47
CA ALA A 609 -6.53 -1.50 -27.49
C ALA A 609 -5.53 -0.78 -28.44
N THR A 610 -5.66 0.54 -28.63
CA THR A 610 -4.76 1.35 -29.47
C THR A 610 -3.66 2.07 -28.68
N LEU A 611 -3.72 2.10 -27.35
CA LEU A 611 -2.80 2.83 -26.50
C LEU A 611 -1.52 2.02 -26.29
N ARG A 612 -0.40 2.48 -26.86
CA ARG A 612 0.90 1.79 -26.74
C ARG A 612 1.81 2.37 -25.65
N MET A 613 1.66 3.65 -25.34
CA MET A 613 2.51 4.36 -24.38
C MET A 613 1.73 5.45 -23.63
N VAL A 614 2.07 5.69 -22.37
CA VAL A 614 1.64 6.81 -21.51
C VAL A 614 2.83 7.36 -20.74
N HIS A 615 2.79 8.61 -20.25
CA HIS A 615 3.82 9.15 -19.39
C HIS A 615 3.47 9.00 -17.89
N LEU A 616 4.44 8.63 -17.06
CA LEU A 616 4.29 8.54 -15.61
C LEU A 616 3.81 9.86 -14.98
N LYS A 617 4.22 11.01 -15.56
CA LYS A 617 3.74 12.34 -15.18
C LYS A 617 2.24 12.54 -15.42
N GLU A 618 1.66 11.92 -16.46
CA GLU A 618 0.23 11.98 -16.75
C GLU A 618 -0.54 11.15 -15.72
N LEU A 619 -0.06 9.95 -15.39
CA LEU A 619 -0.66 9.09 -14.35
C LEU A 619 -0.62 9.75 -12.96
N ILE A 620 0.46 10.47 -12.64
CA ILE A 620 0.58 11.26 -11.40
C ILE A 620 -0.35 12.49 -11.44
N HIS A 621 -0.56 13.12 -12.60
CA HIS A 621 -1.52 14.21 -12.74
C HIS A 621 -2.95 13.72 -12.51
N GLU A 622 -3.36 12.65 -13.19
CA GLU A 622 -4.69 12.02 -13.08
C GLU A 622 -4.99 11.59 -11.64
N TYR A 623 -4.02 10.99 -10.92
CA TYR A 623 -4.15 10.65 -9.50
C TYR A 623 -4.34 11.86 -8.57
N MET A 624 -3.84 13.04 -8.97
CA MET A 624 -3.86 14.28 -8.19
C MET A 624 -4.97 15.26 -8.63
N GLU A 625 -5.75 14.91 -9.65
CA GLU A 625 -6.75 15.79 -10.26
C GLU A 625 -8.03 15.91 -9.42
N ASP A 626 -8.79 16.98 -9.66
CA ASP A 626 -10.06 17.31 -8.98
C ASP A 626 -11.18 16.32 -9.39
N ASN A 627 -11.22 15.13 -8.79
CA ASN A 627 -12.19 14.09 -9.14
C ASN A 627 -13.58 14.33 -8.52
N GLN A 628 -14.67 14.04 -9.25
CA GLN A 628 -15.99 13.97 -8.61
C GLN A 628 -16.09 12.71 -7.73
N ILE A 629 -16.67 12.85 -6.54
CA ILE A 629 -17.07 11.74 -5.68
C ILE A 629 -18.53 11.41 -6.01
N LEU A 630 -18.83 10.19 -6.45
CA LEU A 630 -20.17 9.82 -6.94
C LEU A 630 -21.13 9.41 -5.81
N ASP A 631 -20.56 8.99 -4.68
CA ASP A 631 -21.18 8.37 -3.51
C ASP A 631 -21.35 9.34 -2.32
N TYR A 632 -20.66 10.48 -2.32
CA TYR A 632 -20.63 11.42 -1.19
C TYR A 632 -21.71 12.50 -1.27
N LYS A 633 -22.60 12.54 -0.27
CA LYS A 633 -23.61 13.59 -0.08
C LYS A 633 -23.01 14.80 0.64
N CYS A 634 -23.23 16.00 0.12
CA CYS A 634 -22.92 17.22 0.87
C CYS A 634 -23.81 17.33 2.13
N SER A 635 -23.22 17.34 3.32
CA SER A 635 -23.96 17.40 4.59
C SER A 635 -24.95 18.58 4.72
N ARG A 636 -24.68 19.72 4.07
CA ARG A 636 -25.56 20.91 4.12
C ARG A 636 -26.74 20.88 3.13
N CYS A 637 -26.58 20.32 1.93
CA CYS A 637 -27.62 20.37 0.88
C CYS A 637 -28.00 19.02 0.27
N GLN A 638 -27.46 17.92 0.81
CA GLN A 638 -27.71 16.52 0.45
C GLN A 638 -27.47 16.16 -1.04
N ASN A 639 -26.77 17.04 -1.78
CA ASN A 639 -26.50 16.85 -3.20
C ASN A 639 -25.20 16.07 -3.46
N MET A 640 -25.20 15.23 -4.50
CA MET A 640 -24.07 14.36 -4.92
C MET A 640 -22.99 15.08 -5.74
N LYS A 641 -23.21 16.34 -6.15
CA LYS A 641 -22.20 17.10 -6.92
C LYS A 641 -21.11 17.62 -5.98
N VAL A 642 -20.19 16.74 -5.59
CA VAL A 642 -19.05 17.05 -4.72
C VAL A 642 -17.75 16.62 -5.40
N ILE A 643 -16.79 17.54 -5.47
CA ILE A 643 -15.45 17.31 -6.03
C ILE A 643 -14.48 17.09 -4.85
N ASN A 644 -13.65 16.06 -4.92
CA ASN A 644 -12.49 15.93 -4.05
C ASN A 644 -11.32 16.69 -4.66
N ARG A 645 -10.65 17.54 -3.88
CA ARG A 645 -9.38 18.17 -4.26
C ARG A 645 -8.26 17.65 -3.38
N LYS A 646 -7.33 16.89 -3.94
CA LYS A 646 -6.12 16.42 -3.26
C LYS A 646 -5.03 17.48 -3.31
N ASN A 647 -4.27 17.65 -2.22
CA ASN A 647 -3.05 18.46 -2.17
C ASN A 647 -2.02 17.76 -1.30
N ILE A 648 -0.78 17.57 -1.75
CA ILE A 648 0.26 17.00 -0.88
C ILE A 648 0.75 18.03 0.15
N ILE A 649 0.80 17.61 1.43
CA ILE A 649 1.18 18.45 2.57
C ILE A 649 2.34 17.87 3.40
N VAL A 650 2.67 16.59 3.20
CA VAL A 650 3.97 15.98 3.58
C VAL A 650 4.54 15.30 2.32
N GLU A 651 5.64 15.83 1.79
CA GLU A 651 6.41 15.17 0.72
C GLU A 651 7.48 14.22 1.32
N PRO A 652 7.48 12.91 0.98
CA PRO A 652 8.34 11.90 1.60
C PRO A 652 9.80 12.03 1.15
N GLU A 653 10.76 11.49 1.91
CA GLU A 653 12.17 11.46 1.46
C GLU A 653 12.40 10.38 0.38
N ILE A 654 11.65 9.28 0.44
CA ILE A 654 11.58 8.21 -0.56
C ILE A 654 10.14 8.15 -1.07
N LEU A 655 9.95 8.50 -2.34
CA LEU A 655 8.67 8.38 -3.03
C LEU A 655 8.61 7.04 -3.77
N VAL A 656 7.77 6.13 -3.26
CA VAL A 656 7.49 4.83 -3.90
C VAL A 656 6.25 4.96 -4.77
N ILE A 657 6.35 4.55 -6.03
CA ILE A 657 5.25 4.60 -6.99
C ILE A 657 5.00 3.20 -7.53
N VAL A 658 3.76 2.72 -7.43
CA VAL A 658 3.34 1.39 -7.86
C VAL A 658 2.36 1.53 -9.01
N LEU A 659 2.58 0.77 -10.09
CA LEU A 659 1.70 0.71 -11.24
C LEU A 659 0.74 -0.46 -11.09
N LYS A 660 -0.55 -0.16 -10.88
CA LYS A 660 -1.64 -1.13 -10.95
C LYS A 660 -1.80 -1.60 -12.40
N ARG A 661 -1.08 -2.67 -12.74
CA ARG A 661 -1.09 -3.31 -14.06
C ARG A 661 -2.07 -4.47 -14.18
N TYR A 662 -2.40 -5.16 -13.10
CA TYR A 662 -3.38 -6.25 -13.16
C TYR A 662 -4.81 -5.71 -13.15
N TYR A 663 -5.67 -6.30 -13.96
CA TYR A 663 -7.10 -6.01 -14.06
C TYR A 663 -7.84 -7.29 -14.44
N GLN A 664 -9.08 -7.44 -13.98
CA GLN A 664 -9.99 -8.46 -14.51
C GLN A 664 -10.64 -7.93 -15.78
N ASP A 665 -10.78 -8.79 -16.80
CA ASP A 665 -11.45 -8.44 -18.05
C ASP A 665 -12.95 -8.77 -18.04
N GLU A 666 -13.61 -8.70 -19.19
CA GLU A 666 -15.04 -8.98 -19.36
C GLU A 666 -15.43 -10.44 -19.08
N TYR A 667 -14.45 -11.36 -19.05
CA TYR A 667 -14.59 -12.78 -18.73
C TYR A 667 -14.11 -13.11 -17.30
N GLN A 668 -13.80 -12.08 -16.49
CA GLN A 668 -13.18 -12.17 -15.16
C GLN A 668 -11.74 -12.74 -15.15
N GLU A 669 -11.11 -12.96 -16.32
CA GLU A 669 -9.71 -13.37 -16.41
C GLU A 669 -8.79 -12.24 -15.92
N THR A 670 -7.88 -12.55 -14.99
CA THR A 670 -6.89 -11.56 -14.52
C THR A 670 -5.79 -11.37 -15.56
N ARG A 671 -5.85 -10.25 -16.29
CA ARG A 671 -4.88 -9.87 -17.32
C ARG A 671 -3.92 -8.79 -16.83
N LYS A 672 -2.74 -8.76 -17.45
CA LYS A 672 -1.67 -7.80 -17.16
C LYS A 672 -1.57 -6.72 -18.23
N ASN A 673 -1.76 -5.47 -17.83
CA ASN A 673 -1.59 -4.29 -18.67
C ASN A 673 -0.10 -4.02 -18.94
N ASN A 674 0.38 -4.49 -20.09
CA ASN A 674 1.75 -4.32 -20.56
C ASN A 674 2.00 -2.99 -21.32
N VAL A 675 1.09 -2.00 -21.26
CA VAL A 675 1.29 -0.67 -21.85
C VAL A 675 2.60 -0.05 -21.36
N CYS A 676 3.39 0.52 -22.28
CA CYS A 676 4.66 1.15 -21.94
C CYS A 676 4.43 2.43 -21.14
N VAL A 677 4.86 2.46 -19.87
CA VAL A 677 4.87 3.69 -19.08
C VAL A 677 6.23 4.34 -19.26
N ASN A 678 6.27 5.51 -19.90
CA ASN A 678 7.47 6.32 -20.06
C ASN A 678 7.69 7.18 -18.81
N PHE A 679 8.89 7.15 -18.25
CA PHE A 679 9.23 7.81 -16.99
C PHE A 679 10.54 8.59 -17.10
N ASP A 680 10.62 9.72 -16.38
CA ASP A 680 11.82 10.52 -16.28
C ASP A 680 12.72 10.04 -15.12
N LEU A 681 14.03 10.10 -15.32
CA LEU A 681 15.00 9.80 -14.25
C LEU A 681 14.98 10.85 -13.13
N SER A 682 14.41 12.03 -13.37
CA SER A 682 14.04 12.99 -12.32
C SER A 682 12.83 13.83 -12.72
N PHE A 683 12.01 14.19 -11.72
CA PHE A 683 10.82 15.04 -11.92
C PHE A 683 10.47 15.82 -10.63
N GLN A 684 9.49 16.71 -10.70
CA GLN A 684 8.97 17.43 -9.52
C GLN A 684 7.67 16.79 -9.04
N PHE A 685 7.55 16.54 -7.73
CA PHE A 685 6.32 16.12 -7.07
C PHE A 685 6.09 17.01 -5.83
N GLY A 686 4.90 17.58 -5.70
CA GLY A 686 4.66 18.66 -4.75
C GLY A 686 5.64 19.83 -4.96
N LYS A 687 6.32 20.27 -3.90
CA LYS A 687 7.36 21.32 -3.96
C LYS A 687 8.77 20.74 -4.16
N CYS A 688 8.91 19.41 -4.17
CA CYS A 688 10.18 18.70 -4.10
C CYS A 688 10.60 18.15 -5.47
N PHE A 689 11.90 18.14 -5.74
CA PHE A 689 12.46 17.38 -6.86
C PHE A 689 12.82 15.97 -6.39
N TYR A 690 12.66 15.00 -7.29
CA TYR A 690 12.88 13.59 -7.04
C TYR A 690 13.73 13.00 -8.16
N LYS A 691 14.66 12.13 -7.80
CA LYS A 691 15.54 11.37 -8.71
C LYS A 691 15.34 9.88 -8.51
N LEU A 692 15.29 9.12 -9.61
CA LEU A 692 15.12 7.67 -9.60
C LEU A 692 16.39 6.98 -9.11
N TYR A 693 16.25 6.03 -8.18
CA TYR A 693 17.37 5.20 -7.68
C TYR A 693 17.21 3.71 -8.02
N SER A 694 15.99 3.20 -8.11
CA SER A 694 15.72 1.84 -8.57
C SER A 694 14.30 1.66 -9.10
N VAL A 695 14.10 0.61 -9.89
CA VAL A 695 12.79 0.13 -10.36
C VAL A 695 12.68 -1.37 -10.18
N ALA A 696 11.49 -1.83 -9.81
CA ALA A 696 11.11 -3.23 -9.84
C ALA A 696 10.35 -3.51 -11.14
N GLN A 697 10.61 -4.64 -11.79
CA GLN A 697 9.87 -5.06 -12.98
C GLN A 697 9.45 -6.52 -12.92
N HIS A 698 8.40 -6.84 -13.67
CA HIS A 698 7.81 -8.15 -13.72
C HIS A 698 7.60 -8.62 -15.16
N ARG A 699 8.01 -9.85 -15.50
CA ARG A 699 7.72 -10.52 -16.79
C ARG A 699 6.94 -11.81 -16.53
N GLY A 700 5.99 -12.17 -17.39
CA GLY A 700 5.02 -13.26 -17.15
C GLY A 700 3.61 -12.79 -16.76
N THR A 701 2.73 -13.74 -16.45
CA THR A 701 1.35 -13.53 -15.95
C THR A 701 1.34 -13.26 -14.44
N MET A 702 0.19 -13.27 -13.77
CA MET A 702 0.13 -13.10 -12.31
C MET A 702 0.68 -14.33 -11.56
N ASP A 703 0.27 -15.52 -12.01
CA ASP A 703 0.54 -16.81 -11.35
C ASP A 703 1.89 -17.41 -11.76
N HIS A 704 2.33 -17.10 -12.99
CA HIS A 704 3.56 -17.61 -13.58
C HIS A 704 4.40 -16.44 -14.12
N GLY A 705 5.31 -15.94 -13.29
CA GLY A 705 6.09 -14.76 -13.60
C GLY A 705 7.37 -14.61 -12.78
N HIS A 706 8.20 -13.67 -13.21
CA HIS A 706 9.53 -13.42 -12.68
C HIS A 706 9.77 -11.93 -12.42
N TYR A 707 10.07 -11.60 -11.17
CA TYR A 707 10.43 -10.26 -10.73
C TYR A 707 11.96 -10.07 -10.77
N TYR A 708 12.41 -8.93 -11.24
CA TYR A 708 13.81 -8.51 -11.10
C TYR A 708 13.94 -6.99 -11.02
N GLY A 709 15.08 -6.51 -10.51
CA GLY A 709 15.30 -5.10 -10.23
C GLY A 709 16.30 -4.44 -11.18
N HIS A 710 16.16 -3.13 -11.38
CA HIS A 710 17.25 -2.28 -11.89
C HIS A 710 17.54 -1.17 -10.88
N GLY A 711 18.80 -0.81 -10.68
CA GLY A 711 19.17 0.22 -9.72
C GLY A 711 20.53 0.87 -9.95
N ILE A 712 20.68 2.08 -9.43
CA ILE A 712 21.93 2.85 -9.50
C ILE A 712 22.90 2.43 -8.37
N LEU A 713 24.18 2.28 -8.71
CA LEU A 713 25.26 1.94 -7.78
C LEU A 713 26.06 3.18 -7.36
N SER A 714 27.01 3.00 -6.43
CA SER A 714 27.78 4.10 -5.80
C SER A 714 28.61 4.93 -6.78
N ASP A 715 29.00 4.31 -7.90
CA ASP A 715 29.74 4.88 -9.02
C ASP A 715 28.85 5.62 -10.03
N ASN A 716 27.52 5.60 -9.84
CA ASN A 716 26.47 6.07 -10.76
C ASN A 716 26.30 5.21 -12.03
N THR A 717 26.89 4.00 -12.08
CA THR A 717 26.47 2.97 -13.02
C THR A 717 25.06 2.48 -12.69
N TRP A 718 24.37 1.92 -13.68
CA TRP A 718 23.12 1.20 -13.47
C TRP A 718 23.39 -0.29 -13.63
N ALA A 719 22.79 -1.09 -12.75
CA ALA A 719 22.85 -2.54 -12.80
C ALA A 719 21.43 -3.13 -12.85
N GLU A 720 21.32 -4.25 -13.56
CA GLU A 720 20.22 -5.22 -13.48
C GLU A 720 20.58 -6.23 -12.37
N PHE A 721 19.61 -6.53 -11.50
CA PHE A 721 19.71 -7.52 -10.44
C PHE A 721 18.63 -8.58 -10.66
N ASN A 722 19.04 -9.70 -11.26
CA ASN A 722 18.17 -10.81 -11.66
C ASN A 722 18.63 -12.07 -10.91
N ASP A 723 18.10 -12.21 -9.69
CA ASP A 723 18.57 -13.15 -8.66
C ASP A 723 20.10 -13.19 -8.52
N GLU A 724 20.76 -14.32 -8.78
CA GLU A 724 22.22 -14.46 -8.62
C GLU A 724 23.00 -13.57 -9.60
N ARG A 725 22.35 -13.16 -10.70
CA ARG A 725 22.96 -12.44 -11.81
C ARG A 725 22.89 -10.94 -11.56
N THR A 726 24.05 -10.30 -11.39
CA THR A 726 24.18 -8.84 -11.50
C THR A 726 24.84 -8.47 -12.83
N THR A 727 24.17 -7.65 -13.62
CA THR A 727 24.53 -7.29 -15.01
C THR A 727 24.59 -5.77 -15.14
N ARG A 728 25.47 -5.24 -16.01
CA ARG A 728 25.50 -3.80 -16.29
C ARG A 728 24.28 -3.45 -17.14
N PHE A 729 23.50 -2.45 -16.73
CA PHE A 729 22.33 -2.00 -17.48
C PHE A 729 22.66 -0.72 -18.25
N GLU A 730 22.64 -0.78 -19.58
CA GLU A 730 23.08 0.31 -20.46
C GLU A 730 22.04 1.43 -20.63
N LYS A 731 21.00 1.46 -19.79
CA LYS A 731 19.88 2.42 -19.81
C LYS A 731 18.98 2.28 -21.06
N ASP A 732 18.87 1.06 -21.58
CA ASP A 732 17.80 0.69 -22.52
C ASP A 732 16.45 0.62 -21.77
N TRP A 733 15.88 1.80 -21.51
CA TRP A 733 14.60 1.90 -20.82
C TRP A 733 13.45 1.34 -21.67
N ASP A 734 13.58 1.36 -23.00
CA ASP A 734 12.51 0.97 -23.93
C ASP A 734 12.15 -0.52 -23.81
N SER A 735 13.12 -1.41 -23.62
CA SER A 735 12.85 -2.85 -23.40
C SER A 735 12.24 -3.19 -22.03
N ILE A 736 12.08 -2.21 -21.12
CA ILE A 736 11.49 -2.42 -19.79
C ILE A 736 10.24 -1.59 -19.48
N ARG A 737 9.90 -0.55 -20.26
CA ARG A 737 8.73 0.34 -20.04
C ARG A 737 7.38 -0.40 -19.88
N GLY A 738 7.21 -1.55 -20.54
CA GLY A 738 6.02 -2.40 -20.42
C GLY A 738 6.01 -3.32 -19.18
N SER A 739 7.17 -3.62 -18.59
CA SER A 739 7.33 -4.57 -17.47
C SER A 739 7.58 -3.93 -16.11
N VAL A 740 8.08 -2.68 -16.03
CA VAL A 740 8.26 -1.99 -14.74
C VAL A 740 6.95 -1.90 -13.98
N CYS A 741 6.92 -2.39 -12.73
CA CYS A 741 5.76 -2.40 -11.85
C CYS A 741 5.88 -1.39 -10.70
N ALA A 742 7.09 -1.04 -10.25
CA ALA A 742 7.29 0.00 -9.23
C ALA A 742 8.58 0.81 -9.42
N PHE A 743 8.56 2.03 -8.88
CA PHE A 743 9.66 2.99 -8.91
C PHE A 743 10.02 3.47 -7.51
N PHE A 744 11.31 3.57 -7.23
CA PHE A 744 11.84 4.12 -5.99
C PHE A 744 12.61 5.42 -6.30
N TYR A 745 11.93 6.54 -6.08
CA TYR A 745 12.47 7.88 -6.23
C TYR A 745 12.93 8.42 -4.87
N CYS A 746 14.04 9.15 -4.83
CA CYS A 746 14.52 9.85 -3.62
C CYS A 746 14.55 11.37 -3.84
N LYS A 747 14.24 12.10 -2.78
CA LYS A 747 14.13 13.56 -2.75
C LYS A 747 15.49 14.25 -2.90
N GLU A 748 15.59 15.18 -3.86
CA GLU A 748 16.80 15.95 -4.10
C GLU A 748 16.85 17.23 -3.24
N ASN A 749 17.80 17.26 -2.31
CA ASN A 749 18.02 18.39 -1.43
C ASN A 749 18.67 19.56 -2.19
N ARG A 750 17.92 20.67 -2.36
CA ARG A 750 18.32 21.88 -3.13
C ARG A 750 19.58 22.64 -2.62
N ASN A 751 20.32 22.11 -1.65
CA ASN A 751 21.46 22.76 -0.98
C ASN A 751 22.80 22.06 -1.27
N THR A 752 23.23 22.07 -2.52
CA THR A 752 24.60 21.71 -2.95
C THR A 752 25.31 22.83 -3.74
N SER A 753 24.69 24.01 -3.88
CA SER A 753 25.27 25.19 -4.55
C SER A 753 25.60 26.33 -3.58
N LYS A 754 26.24 26.01 -2.44
CA LYS A 754 26.96 26.93 -1.55
C LYS A 754 27.68 26.16 -0.42
N MET A 755 28.87 25.64 -0.71
CA MET A 755 29.93 25.30 0.24
C MET A 755 31.25 25.20 -0.51
#